data_AF-A0A8S3T9B3-F1
#
_entry.id   AF-A0A8S3T9B3-F1
#
_cell.length_a   1.000
_cell.length_b   1.000
_cell.length_c   1.000
_cell.angle_alpha   90.00
_cell.angle_beta   90.00
_cell.angle_gamma   90.00
#
_symmetry.space_group_name_H-M   'P 1'
#
loop_
_entity.id
_entity.type
_entity.pdbx_description
1 polymer ?
#
loop_
_entity_poly.entity_id
_entity_poly.type
_entity_poly.pdbx_seq_one_letter_code
_entity_poly.pdbx_strand_id
1 'polypeptide(L)'
;MFVLLLYRLNDIYLVFVEFNLDNDYWAKGPNVLNDMLVVLLRFRQNRIGIAGDISKMYNAIKLSVPDQHTHRFLWRDLDASRKPDHYVLKTVTFGDRPSGTIATVALGMTAEMSKDIYPEAAEMILRNSYVDDIINSVDNNDQARKVMEDTEKLLAKGGFTIKHWIVTGKQSDQWNGLHISNEPKEKILGMIWQPRDDMFTFQAKINFSSKRRGIHIDKDLQQTQIDDIPLILTRRMVLSQVASIYDPLGLACPFVLTAKLLLRSFCKTDGGNGGWDEPIADAMRQKWIEFFKGVFQLESIQFPRCIKPEAAYKNPVLVVFSDGSSVAYGACAYIRWQIGPETYEANLIIAKNRIAPTKQLSIPRLELCGAVIASRIREKIVKEMDFNFIRIIHVVDSTIVRAQIQRESYGFGTFVATRIAEIQSKTEPSDWWWVQGEQNPADLTTRATDPTALVMESVWQKGPDFLRLPIEQWPIRQDYSESSQLPDAVGITMSFEHEEKSRDIVPDVSDIDLNRFSNVSKMLRVTSIILDIAKHRSFKGAANRISAGNIQRAEMIWIKHIQKSLPKDSLVRYRRLGVQTNSDGIITVGQRMQEWMKRTWNQTEFILLPNSHPFIKLIVASFHSEDHSGVDTTLAKLRSRYWIPGVRRIIKLVKKRCIICRKREKKIVGQQMGMLPIERLQPAPAFYYCAVDLFGPFMIRDTVKKRTHGKAYGVLFNCVTTRAVYVDLAEGYDTSSFIMTLRRFVTVRGYPRKMISDSGSQLVAAGKELQQVVHKWDWEPIKSFGKCKGMDWVTTKSADAPWENGVSESLVKSVKKSLEVAIGTSVMTFSELQTVLFEVSNLLNERPIGTKNSDPTEGSYLCPNDLLLGRSSIRVPNGNFNENSNYKLRWKFIQQVVQNFWKKWTRDFFPTLIIRQKWHTKQRNVKVGDLVIVQDSNIVRGRWKMAQIVEANAGRDGFVRDVILRYKNVSQGVSYNGCEDQTIRRSVHRLVVILPVEEQLKD
;
A
#
# COMPACT_ATOMS: atom_id res chain seq x y z
N MET A 1 -17.14 6.52 30.21
CA MET A 1 -17.82 7.62 30.93
C MET A 1 -18.21 8.62 29.86
N PHE A 2 -19.48 8.69 29.51
CA PHE A 2 -19.96 9.46 28.36
C PHE A 2 -20.18 10.91 28.77
N VAL A 3 -19.49 11.83 28.10
CA VAL A 3 -19.65 13.27 28.31
C VAL A 3 -20.81 13.74 27.43
N LEU A 4 -21.63 14.61 28.02
CA LEU A 4 -22.90 15.02 27.47
C LEU A 4 -22.83 16.53 27.24
N LEU A 5 -22.92 16.95 25.98
CA LEU A 5 -22.80 18.35 25.59
C LEU A 5 -24.19 18.92 25.37
N LEU A 6 -24.54 19.90 26.20
CA LEU A 6 -25.80 20.63 26.15
C LEU A 6 -25.62 21.90 25.30
N TYR A 7 -26.46 22.08 24.28
CA TYR A 7 -26.52 23.30 23.50
C TYR A 7 -27.89 23.95 23.60
N ARG A 8 -27.92 25.23 23.99
CA ARG A 8 -29.10 26.10 23.98
C ARG A 8 -29.11 26.91 22.69
N LEU A 9 -30.11 26.71 21.83
CA LEU A 9 -30.41 27.51 20.65
C LEU A 9 -31.90 27.87 20.73
N ASN A 10 -32.24 29.16 20.86
CA ASN A 10 -33.59 29.71 20.75
C ASN A 10 -34.70 28.76 21.27
N ASP A 11 -34.71 28.52 22.58
CA ASP A 11 -35.69 27.69 23.31
C ASP A 11 -35.78 26.18 22.95
N ILE A 12 -34.80 25.64 22.22
CA ILE A 12 -34.66 24.19 21.97
C ILE A 12 -33.37 23.69 22.62
N TYR A 13 -33.50 22.68 23.50
CA TYR A 13 -32.36 21.94 24.06
C TYR A 13 -31.96 20.81 23.10
N LEU A 14 -30.78 20.91 22.50
CA LEU A 14 -30.18 19.82 21.72
C LEU A 14 -29.19 19.05 22.59
N VAL A 15 -29.45 17.74 22.73
CA VAL A 15 -28.63 16.81 23.52
C VAL A 15 -27.71 16.04 22.57
N PHE A 16 -26.40 16.21 22.71
CA PHE A 16 -25.39 15.42 22.00
C PHE A 16 -24.67 14.48 22.97
N VAL A 17 -24.59 13.19 22.59
CA VAL A 17 -23.84 12.16 23.31
C VAL A 17 -22.53 11.91 22.57
N GLU A 18 -21.40 12.00 23.28
CA GLU A 18 -20.08 11.81 22.68
C GLU A 18 -19.66 10.33 22.74
N PHE A 19 -19.62 9.65 21.59
CA PHE A 19 -19.31 8.21 21.47
C PHE A 19 -17.85 7.88 21.13
N ASN A 20 -16.91 8.81 21.35
CA ASN A 20 -15.51 8.66 20.91
C ASN A 20 -14.85 7.37 21.42
N LEU A 21 -15.16 6.92 22.64
CA LEU A 21 -14.60 5.68 23.19
C LEU A 21 -15.19 4.41 22.56
N ASP A 22 -16.48 4.42 22.20
CA ASP A 22 -17.18 3.24 21.65
C ASP A 22 -16.92 3.05 20.15
N ASN A 23 -16.75 4.15 19.42
CA ASN A 23 -16.45 4.14 17.99
C ASN A 23 -15.11 3.46 17.63
N ASP A 24 -14.20 3.33 18.60
CA ASP A 24 -12.95 2.57 18.46
C ASP A 24 -13.18 1.05 18.51
N TYR A 25 -14.26 0.58 19.15
CA TYR A 25 -14.60 -0.84 19.27
C TYR A 25 -15.63 -1.30 18.24
N TRP A 26 -16.41 -0.40 17.64
CA TRP A 26 -17.41 -0.74 16.64
C TRP A 26 -16.86 -0.80 15.22
N ALA A 27 -17.24 -1.85 14.49
CA ALA A 27 -16.96 -1.93 13.07
C ALA A 27 -17.88 -0.97 12.29
N LYS A 28 -17.33 -0.23 11.32
CA LYS A 28 -18.11 0.67 10.45
C LYS A 28 -19.17 -0.05 9.60
N GLY A 29 -18.98 -1.34 9.33
CA GLY A 29 -19.77 -2.08 8.34
C GLY A 29 -19.36 -1.77 6.89
N PRO A 30 -19.91 -2.50 5.91
CA PRO A 30 -19.67 -2.25 4.49
C PRO A 30 -20.28 -0.90 4.05
N ASN A 31 -19.72 -0.30 3.00
CA ASN A 31 -20.34 0.85 2.35
C ASN A 31 -21.45 0.35 1.42
N VAL A 32 -22.70 0.62 1.79
CA VAL A 32 -23.91 0.26 1.04
C VAL A 32 -24.62 1.47 0.44
N LEU A 33 -24.01 2.66 0.51
CA LEU A 33 -24.58 3.88 -0.04
C LEU A 33 -24.55 3.85 -1.57
N ASN A 34 -25.62 4.36 -2.18
CA ASN A 34 -25.66 4.61 -3.61
C ASN A 34 -24.63 5.69 -3.99
N ASP A 35 -24.12 5.61 -5.23
CA ASP A 35 -23.25 6.64 -5.78
C ASP A 35 -24.07 7.90 -6.04
N MET A 36 -23.85 8.95 -5.25
CA MET A 36 -24.55 10.23 -5.35
C MET A 36 -24.53 10.84 -6.76
N LEU A 37 -23.43 10.68 -7.52
CA LEU A 37 -23.37 11.16 -8.90
C LEU A 37 -24.41 10.45 -9.76
N VAL A 38 -24.56 9.14 -9.55
CA VAL A 38 -25.53 8.32 -10.27
C VAL A 38 -26.95 8.72 -9.91
N VAL A 39 -27.24 8.89 -8.61
CA VAL A 39 -28.56 9.30 -8.15
C VAL A 39 -28.95 10.65 -8.78
N LEU A 40 -28.01 11.61 -8.86
CA LEU A 40 -28.22 12.87 -9.57
C LEU A 40 -28.43 12.70 -11.08
N LEU A 41 -27.70 11.80 -11.75
CA LEU A 41 -27.91 11.53 -13.18
C LEU A 41 -29.32 10.98 -13.45
N ARG A 42 -29.83 10.07 -12.62
CA ARG A 42 -31.20 9.55 -12.74
C ARG A 42 -32.25 10.60 -12.41
N PHE A 43 -31.98 11.43 -11.41
CA PHE A 43 -32.84 12.57 -11.08
C PHE A 43 -32.99 13.56 -12.22
N ARG A 44 -32.12 13.57 -13.24
CA ARG A 44 -32.21 14.46 -14.40
C ARG A 44 -32.98 13.88 -15.58
N GLN A 45 -33.40 12.61 -15.54
CA GLN A 45 -33.90 11.91 -16.74
C GLN A 45 -35.28 12.41 -17.22
N ASN A 46 -36.27 12.42 -16.32
CA ASN A 46 -37.67 12.62 -16.69
C ASN A 46 -38.22 13.95 -16.21
N ARG A 47 -39.40 14.32 -16.71
CA ARG A 47 -39.97 15.67 -16.64
C ARG A 47 -40.35 16.12 -15.23
N ILE A 48 -40.88 15.23 -14.42
CA ILE A 48 -41.32 15.54 -13.05
C ILE A 48 -40.27 15.02 -12.08
N GLY A 49 -39.47 15.92 -11.52
CA GLY A 49 -38.58 15.63 -10.41
C GLY A 49 -39.36 15.57 -9.11
N ILE A 50 -39.08 14.57 -8.29
CA ILE A 50 -39.56 14.45 -6.91
C ILE A 50 -38.38 14.23 -5.98
N ALA A 51 -38.43 14.84 -4.80
CA ALA A 51 -37.46 14.65 -3.73
C ALA A 51 -38.15 14.61 -2.38
N GLY A 52 -37.77 13.69 -1.51
CA GLY A 52 -38.33 13.53 -0.17
C GLY A 52 -37.22 13.41 0.87
N ASP A 53 -37.45 14.00 2.03
CA ASP A 53 -36.55 13.96 3.19
C ASP A 53 -37.14 13.01 4.26
N ILE A 54 -36.41 11.93 4.59
CA ILE A 54 -36.83 10.98 5.62
C ILE A 54 -36.59 11.61 7.00
N SER A 55 -37.70 11.90 7.70
CA SER A 55 -37.67 12.47 9.04
C SER A 55 -36.99 11.53 10.03
N LYS A 56 -35.94 12.03 10.69
CA LYS A 56 -35.23 11.34 11.78
C LYS A 56 -34.90 9.89 11.43
N MET A 57 -34.38 9.65 10.23
CA MET A 57 -34.10 8.32 9.65
C MET A 57 -33.47 7.34 10.65
N TYR A 58 -32.42 7.76 11.38
CA TYR A 58 -31.75 6.90 12.37
C TYR A 58 -32.67 6.50 13.54
N ASN A 59 -33.48 7.43 14.03
CA ASN A 59 -34.35 7.20 15.18
C ASN A 59 -35.55 6.29 14.88
N ALA A 60 -35.84 6.01 13.60
CA ALA A 60 -36.84 5.00 13.23
C ALA A 60 -36.40 3.58 13.60
N ILE A 61 -35.09 3.35 13.75
CA ILE A 61 -34.51 2.00 13.91
C ILE A 61 -34.24 1.74 15.38
N LYS A 62 -34.89 0.72 15.94
CA LYS A 62 -34.71 0.32 17.34
C LYS A 62 -33.40 -0.44 17.54
N LEU A 63 -32.69 -0.13 18.62
CA LEU A 63 -31.54 -0.91 19.07
C LEU A 63 -32.00 -2.16 19.81
N SER A 64 -31.25 -3.25 19.66
CA SER A 64 -31.47 -4.46 20.44
C SER A 64 -31.22 -4.18 21.93
N VAL A 65 -31.85 -4.94 22.84
CA VAL A 65 -31.63 -4.76 24.29
C VAL A 65 -30.13 -4.85 24.66
N PRO A 66 -29.34 -5.81 24.13
CA PRO A 66 -27.89 -5.81 24.32
C PRO A 66 -27.19 -4.52 23.85
N ASP A 67 -27.51 -4.02 22.67
CA ASP A 67 -26.89 -2.79 22.13
C ASP A 67 -27.32 -1.55 22.92
N GLN A 68 -28.52 -1.54 23.52
CA GLN A 68 -28.93 -0.46 24.40
C GLN A 68 -28.00 -0.33 25.62
N HIS A 69 -27.38 -1.41 26.10
CA HIS A 69 -26.44 -1.32 27.22
C HIS A 69 -25.19 -0.51 26.90
N THR A 70 -24.78 -0.46 25.63
CA THR A 70 -23.65 0.36 25.19
C THR A 70 -24.03 1.82 24.94
N HIS A 71 -25.32 2.14 24.78
CA HIS A 71 -25.81 3.51 24.55
C HIS A 71 -26.42 4.16 25.81
N ARG A 72 -25.86 3.86 26.98
CA ARG A 72 -26.27 4.45 28.26
C ARG A 72 -25.53 5.74 28.53
N PHE A 73 -26.23 6.76 29.00
CA PHE A 73 -25.63 8.04 29.37
C PHE A 73 -26.18 8.55 30.70
N LEU A 74 -25.38 9.40 31.35
CA LEU A 74 -25.71 10.02 32.63
C LEU A 74 -26.14 11.46 32.41
N TRP A 75 -27.24 11.87 33.03
CA TRP A 75 -27.77 13.23 32.91
C TRP A 75 -28.01 13.85 34.29
N ARG A 76 -27.60 15.11 34.47
CA ARG A 76 -27.84 15.86 35.72
C ARG A 76 -28.22 17.32 35.50
N ASP A 77 -28.67 17.66 34.29
CA ASP A 77 -29.14 19.00 33.93
C ASP A 77 -28.19 20.15 34.35
N LEU A 78 -26.87 19.94 34.13
CA LEU A 78 -25.78 20.84 34.52
C LEU A 78 -25.63 21.10 36.04
N ASP A 79 -26.47 20.52 36.89
CA ASP A 79 -26.34 20.60 38.34
C ASP A 79 -25.29 19.59 38.83
N ALA A 80 -24.13 20.09 39.23
CA ALA A 80 -23.03 19.27 39.71
C ALA A 80 -23.31 18.59 41.06
N SER A 81 -24.24 19.12 41.85
CA SER A 81 -24.61 18.63 43.18
C SER A 81 -25.68 17.53 43.13
N ARG A 82 -26.45 17.47 42.04
CA ARG A 82 -27.47 16.45 41.81
C ARG A 82 -26.86 15.11 41.41
N LYS A 83 -27.37 14.03 42.00
CA LYS A 83 -27.07 12.66 41.56
C LYS A 83 -27.54 12.47 40.10
N PRO A 84 -26.70 11.98 39.17
CA PRO A 84 -27.09 11.85 37.78
C PRO A 84 -28.17 10.77 37.59
N ASP A 85 -29.16 11.08 36.76
CA ASP A 85 -30.12 10.14 36.21
C ASP A 85 -29.44 9.25 35.18
N HIS A 86 -29.92 8.02 35.03
CA HIS A 86 -29.41 7.06 34.05
C HIS A 86 -30.41 6.97 32.89
N TYR A 87 -29.98 7.37 31.70
CA TYR A 87 -30.75 7.25 30.47
C TYR A 87 -30.12 6.23 29.53
N VAL A 88 -30.95 5.71 28.62
CA VAL A 88 -30.54 4.78 27.58
C VAL A 88 -31.17 5.18 26.26
N LEU A 89 -30.38 5.23 25.19
CA LEU A 89 -30.89 5.41 23.84
C LEU A 89 -31.48 4.09 23.37
N LYS A 90 -32.72 4.13 22.89
CA LYS A 90 -33.46 2.94 22.41
C LYS A 90 -33.42 2.77 20.90
N THR A 91 -32.84 3.73 20.19
CA THR A 91 -32.81 3.80 18.73
C THR A 91 -31.41 4.12 18.26
N VAL A 92 -31.09 3.78 17.02
CA VAL A 92 -29.81 4.16 16.40
C VAL A 92 -29.66 5.67 16.45
N THR A 93 -28.47 6.16 16.79
CA THR A 93 -28.22 7.58 16.96
C THR A 93 -27.14 8.11 16.03
N PHE A 94 -27.19 9.43 15.81
CA PHE A 94 -26.14 10.11 15.09
C PHE A 94 -24.85 10.10 15.91
N GLY A 95 -23.71 9.83 15.25
CA GLY A 95 -22.40 9.75 15.90
C GLY A 95 -21.88 8.32 16.08
N ASP A 96 -22.75 7.32 16.04
CA ASP A 96 -22.34 5.91 16.07
C ASP A 96 -21.64 5.57 14.75
N ARG A 97 -20.45 4.97 14.81
CA ARG A 97 -19.69 4.59 13.62
C ARG A 97 -20.45 3.72 12.60
N PRO A 98 -21.29 2.75 13.01
CA PRO A 98 -22.10 1.96 12.07
C PRO A 98 -23.47 2.56 11.74
N SER A 99 -23.88 3.70 12.34
CA SER A 99 -25.25 4.25 12.19
C SER A 99 -25.69 4.39 10.73
N GLY A 100 -24.85 4.98 9.88
CA GLY A 100 -25.11 5.13 8.45
C GLY A 100 -25.38 3.80 7.75
N THR A 101 -24.53 2.80 7.98
CA THR A 101 -24.71 1.47 7.38
C THR A 101 -25.98 0.79 7.90
N ILE A 102 -26.25 0.86 9.21
CA ILE A 102 -27.48 0.28 9.80
C ILE A 102 -28.71 0.94 9.17
N ALA A 103 -28.70 2.27 9.05
CA ALA A 103 -29.83 3.02 8.50
C ALA A 103 -30.11 2.68 7.04
N THR A 104 -29.08 2.67 6.20
CA THR A 104 -29.23 2.33 4.78
C THR A 104 -29.64 0.87 4.59
N VAL A 105 -29.11 -0.07 5.39
CA VAL A 105 -29.52 -1.49 5.31
C VAL A 105 -30.98 -1.65 5.74
N ALA A 106 -31.40 -1.04 6.85
CA ALA A 106 -32.78 -1.13 7.31
C ALA A 106 -33.77 -0.54 6.29
N LEU A 107 -33.42 0.60 5.68
CA LEU A 107 -34.20 1.21 4.62
C LEU A 107 -34.29 0.28 3.39
N GLY A 108 -33.16 -0.29 2.95
CA GLY A 108 -33.12 -1.24 1.84
C GLY A 108 -33.91 -2.53 2.10
N MET A 109 -33.83 -3.09 3.31
CA MET A 109 -34.61 -4.26 3.69
C MET A 109 -36.12 -3.96 3.70
N THR A 110 -36.52 -2.77 4.16
CA THR A 110 -37.93 -2.33 4.13
C THR A 110 -38.45 -2.27 2.69
N ALA A 111 -37.62 -1.76 1.76
CA ALA A 111 -37.93 -1.72 0.34
C ALA A 111 -38.04 -3.14 -0.25
N GLU A 112 -37.06 -4.00 -0.01
CA GLU A 112 -37.06 -5.36 -0.57
C GLU A 112 -38.25 -6.20 -0.07
N MET A 113 -38.60 -6.09 1.21
CA MET A 113 -39.75 -6.80 1.81
C MET A 113 -41.10 -6.33 1.28
N SER A 114 -41.19 -5.12 0.73
CA SER A 114 -42.43 -4.54 0.22
C SER A 114 -42.48 -4.47 -1.31
N LYS A 115 -41.46 -4.98 -1.99
CA LYS A 115 -41.26 -4.87 -3.44
C LYS A 115 -42.37 -5.52 -4.25
N ASP A 116 -42.92 -6.63 -3.79
CA ASP A 116 -44.02 -7.32 -4.45
C ASP A 116 -45.34 -6.53 -4.41
N ILE A 117 -45.47 -5.60 -3.45
CA ILE A 117 -46.67 -4.78 -3.25
C ILE A 117 -46.50 -3.40 -3.88
N TYR A 118 -45.32 -2.79 -3.71
CA TYR A 118 -45.00 -1.43 -4.17
C TYR A 118 -43.67 -1.43 -4.96
N PRO A 119 -43.64 -2.00 -6.19
CA PRO A 119 -42.39 -2.22 -6.92
C PRO A 119 -41.67 -0.91 -7.30
N GLU A 120 -42.41 0.09 -7.80
CA GLU A 120 -41.83 1.38 -8.22
C GLU A 120 -41.23 2.16 -7.03
N ALA A 121 -41.92 2.17 -5.88
CA ALA A 121 -41.45 2.80 -4.66
C ALA A 121 -40.23 2.07 -4.07
N ALA A 122 -40.24 0.73 -4.07
CA ALA A 122 -39.10 -0.07 -3.63
C ALA A 122 -37.86 0.19 -4.49
N GLU A 123 -38.03 0.24 -5.82
CA GLU A 123 -36.94 0.57 -6.74
C GLU A 123 -36.39 1.98 -6.51
N MET A 124 -37.27 2.97 -6.31
CA MET A 124 -36.87 4.34 -5.96
C MET A 124 -35.99 4.37 -4.71
N ILE A 125 -36.34 3.64 -3.65
CA ILE A 125 -35.54 3.58 -2.43
C ILE A 125 -34.19 2.88 -2.68
N LEU A 126 -34.21 1.71 -3.31
CA LEU A 126 -33.00 0.91 -3.52
C LEU A 126 -32.00 1.62 -4.44
N ARG A 127 -32.48 2.25 -5.52
CA ARG A 127 -31.62 2.87 -6.52
C ARG A 127 -31.33 4.34 -6.22
N ASN A 128 -32.31 5.10 -5.74
CA ASN A 128 -32.24 6.57 -5.71
C ASN A 128 -32.27 7.21 -4.32
N SER A 129 -32.11 6.43 -3.25
CA SER A 129 -31.84 7.00 -1.91
C SER A 129 -30.36 7.30 -1.71
N TYR A 130 -30.07 8.36 -0.98
CA TYR A 130 -28.74 8.69 -0.47
C TYR A 130 -28.87 9.22 0.95
N VAL A 131 -28.59 8.35 1.93
CA VAL A 131 -28.86 8.63 3.35
C VAL A 131 -30.37 8.89 3.55
N ASP A 132 -30.74 10.08 4.02
CA ASP A 132 -32.10 10.54 4.32
C ASP A 132 -32.81 11.14 3.11
N ASP A 133 -32.07 11.51 2.06
CA ASP A 133 -32.64 12.02 0.82
C ASP A 133 -33.10 10.87 -0.09
N ILE A 134 -34.35 10.92 -0.55
CA ILE A 134 -34.87 10.06 -1.63
C ILE A 134 -35.27 10.94 -2.80
N ILE A 135 -34.65 10.76 -3.97
CA ILE A 135 -35.00 11.57 -5.15
C ILE A 135 -35.36 10.69 -6.33
N ASN A 136 -36.19 11.17 -7.24
CA ASN A 136 -36.55 10.43 -8.45
C ASN A 136 -37.03 11.38 -9.54
N SER A 137 -37.09 10.89 -10.78
CA SER A 137 -37.79 11.60 -11.85
C SER A 137 -38.71 10.66 -12.61
N VAL A 138 -39.92 11.14 -12.91
CA VAL A 138 -40.97 10.40 -13.62
C VAL A 138 -41.56 11.23 -14.76
N ASP A 139 -42.29 10.61 -15.68
CA ASP A 139 -42.73 11.28 -16.91
C ASP A 139 -43.90 12.26 -16.69
N ASN A 140 -44.78 12.01 -15.72
CA ASN A 140 -45.99 12.81 -15.49
C ASN A 140 -46.40 12.89 -14.01
N ASN A 141 -47.33 13.81 -13.70
CA ASN A 141 -47.76 14.10 -12.33
C ASN A 141 -48.52 12.94 -11.68
N ASP A 142 -49.31 12.17 -12.44
CA ASP A 142 -50.08 11.03 -11.91
C ASP A 142 -49.15 9.93 -11.41
N GLN A 143 -48.11 9.62 -12.19
CA GLN A 143 -47.06 8.69 -11.78
C GLN A 143 -46.31 9.22 -10.56
N ALA A 144 -45.99 10.51 -10.53
CA ALA A 144 -45.32 11.13 -9.37
C ALA A 144 -46.16 10.96 -8.10
N ARG A 145 -47.46 11.25 -8.18
CA ARG A 145 -48.39 11.11 -7.06
C ARG A 145 -48.42 9.67 -6.55
N LYS A 146 -48.62 8.71 -7.46
CA LYS A 146 -48.66 7.28 -7.12
C LYS A 146 -47.38 6.83 -6.42
N VAL A 147 -46.21 7.15 -6.99
CA VAL A 147 -44.92 6.76 -6.42
C VAL A 147 -44.69 7.40 -5.05
N MET A 148 -45.05 8.67 -4.84
CA MET A 148 -44.93 9.33 -3.54
C MET A 148 -45.83 8.67 -2.48
N GLU A 149 -47.11 8.44 -2.79
CA GLU A 149 -48.05 7.80 -1.86
C GLU A 149 -47.63 6.35 -1.54
N ASP A 150 -47.22 5.58 -2.55
CA ASP A 150 -46.74 4.21 -2.36
C ASP A 150 -45.43 4.19 -1.55
N THR A 151 -44.56 5.19 -1.72
CA THR A 151 -43.35 5.35 -0.92
C THR A 151 -43.66 5.64 0.54
N GLU A 152 -44.62 6.52 0.85
CA GLU A 152 -45.04 6.78 2.24
C GLU A 152 -45.65 5.52 2.89
N LYS A 153 -46.50 4.79 2.17
CA LYS A 153 -47.10 3.52 2.64
C LYS A 153 -46.03 2.45 2.87
N LEU A 154 -45.04 2.35 1.99
CA LEU A 154 -43.92 1.42 2.11
C LEU A 154 -43.05 1.77 3.31
N LEU A 155 -42.64 3.03 3.44
CA LEU A 155 -41.78 3.51 4.54
C LEU A 155 -42.45 3.33 5.91
N ALA A 156 -43.76 3.55 5.99
CA ALA A 156 -44.54 3.35 7.21
C ALA A 156 -44.43 1.91 7.76
N LYS A 157 -44.30 0.89 6.90
CA LYS A 157 -44.09 -0.50 7.34
C LYS A 157 -42.76 -0.70 8.07
N GLY A 158 -41.73 0.09 7.72
CA GLY A 158 -40.42 0.10 8.37
C GLY A 158 -40.32 1.11 9.53
N GLY A 159 -41.39 1.84 9.83
CA GLY A 159 -41.40 2.90 10.84
C GLY A 159 -40.74 4.21 10.38
N PHE A 160 -40.45 4.35 9.09
CA PHE A 160 -39.92 5.57 8.49
C PHE A 160 -41.07 6.50 8.06
N THR A 161 -40.83 7.81 8.11
CA THR A 161 -41.82 8.83 7.72
C THR A 161 -41.15 9.92 6.90
N ILE A 162 -41.79 10.38 5.82
CA ILE A 162 -41.33 11.53 5.05
C ILE A 162 -41.70 12.82 5.77
N LYS A 163 -40.75 13.76 5.87
CA LYS A 163 -40.97 15.08 6.45
C LYS A 163 -41.76 15.98 5.50
N HIS A 164 -41.34 16.01 4.24
CA HIS A 164 -41.98 16.74 3.16
C HIS A 164 -41.46 16.21 1.81
N TRP A 165 -42.21 16.46 0.76
CA TRP A 165 -41.82 16.26 -0.62
C TRP A 165 -41.54 17.59 -1.30
N ILE A 166 -40.71 17.58 -2.32
CA ILE A 166 -40.43 18.68 -3.23
C ILE A 166 -40.70 18.14 -4.63
N VAL A 167 -41.51 18.85 -5.41
CA VAL A 167 -41.97 18.38 -6.73
C VAL A 167 -41.79 19.49 -7.76
N THR A 168 -41.43 19.13 -9.00
CA THR A 168 -41.36 20.07 -10.12
C THR A 168 -42.70 20.78 -10.35
N GLY A 169 -42.63 22.08 -10.68
CA GLY A 169 -43.78 22.88 -11.09
C GLY A 169 -44.43 23.67 -9.95
N LYS A 170 -45.63 24.19 -10.20
CA LYS A 170 -46.41 24.92 -9.18
C LYS A 170 -47.19 23.96 -8.31
N GLN A 171 -47.40 24.34 -7.06
CA GLN A 171 -48.34 23.66 -6.18
C GLN A 171 -49.74 23.71 -6.81
N SER A 172 -50.42 22.57 -6.86
CA SER A 172 -51.80 22.45 -7.31
C SER A 172 -52.55 21.49 -6.41
N ASP A 173 -53.88 21.52 -6.49
CA ASP A 173 -54.77 20.61 -5.74
C ASP A 173 -54.49 19.12 -6.01
N GLN A 174 -53.76 18.82 -7.09
CA GLN A 174 -53.36 17.46 -7.45
C GLN A 174 -52.41 16.82 -6.43
N TRP A 175 -51.86 17.57 -5.46
CA TRP A 175 -51.00 17.06 -4.39
C TRP A 175 -51.69 16.98 -3.02
N ASN A 176 -53.00 17.25 -2.95
CA ASN A 176 -53.75 17.19 -1.70
C ASN A 176 -53.57 15.82 -1.02
N GLY A 177 -53.27 15.86 0.29
CA GLY A 177 -52.95 14.68 1.10
C GLY A 177 -51.45 14.40 1.28
N LEU A 178 -50.57 15.05 0.50
CA LEU A 178 -49.11 14.98 0.67
C LEU A 178 -48.57 16.32 1.22
N HIS A 179 -47.55 16.27 2.07
CA HIS A 179 -46.90 17.47 2.58
C HIS A 179 -45.81 17.95 1.60
N ILE A 180 -46.13 18.95 0.78
CA ILE A 180 -45.20 19.50 -0.23
C ILE A 180 -44.54 20.79 0.31
N SER A 181 -43.21 20.90 0.19
CA SER A 181 -42.47 22.14 0.46
C SER A 181 -42.75 23.18 -0.63
N ASN A 182 -42.92 24.42 -0.20
CA ASN A 182 -43.17 25.59 -1.06
C ASN A 182 -41.95 26.51 -1.18
N GLU A 183 -40.78 26.06 -0.73
CA GLU A 183 -39.56 26.85 -0.82
C GLU A 183 -39.16 27.09 -2.30
N PRO A 184 -38.75 28.31 -2.68
CA PRO A 184 -38.40 28.63 -4.06
C PRO A 184 -37.09 27.97 -4.51
N LYS A 185 -36.22 27.61 -3.55
CA LYS A 185 -34.92 26.97 -3.74
C LYS A 185 -34.74 25.91 -2.67
N GLU A 186 -34.40 24.70 -3.07
CA GLU A 186 -34.15 23.58 -2.16
C GLU A 186 -32.80 22.95 -2.44
N LYS A 187 -32.17 22.38 -1.41
CA LYS A 187 -30.87 21.73 -1.54
C LYS A 187 -31.04 20.24 -1.73
N ILE A 188 -30.74 19.74 -2.93
CA ILE A 188 -30.83 18.31 -3.28
C ILE A 188 -29.43 17.73 -3.46
N LEU A 189 -29.05 16.78 -2.59
CA LEU A 189 -27.74 16.11 -2.60
C LEU A 189 -26.54 17.08 -2.71
N GLY A 190 -26.69 18.28 -2.15
CA GLY A 190 -25.67 19.32 -2.19
C GLY A 190 -25.87 20.42 -3.24
N MET A 191 -26.63 20.16 -4.31
CA MET A 191 -26.94 21.12 -5.37
C MET A 191 -28.18 21.96 -5.03
N ILE A 192 -28.29 23.18 -5.55
CA ILE A 192 -29.50 24.01 -5.37
C ILE A 192 -30.42 23.77 -6.56
N TRP A 193 -31.64 23.33 -6.28
CA TRP A 193 -32.70 23.10 -7.24
C TRP A 193 -33.83 24.11 -7.03
N GLN A 194 -34.35 24.65 -8.13
CA GLN A 194 -35.52 25.53 -8.20
C GLN A 194 -36.68 24.71 -8.77
N PRO A 195 -37.56 24.14 -7.92
CA PRO A 195 -38.55 23.17 -8.38
C PRO A 195 -39.58 23.78 -9.35
N ARG A 196 -39.93 25.06 -9.14
CA ARG A 196 -40.92 25.76 -9.97
C ARG A 196 -40.53 25.87 -11.44
N ASP A 197 -39.27 26.23 -11.70
CA ASP A 197 -38.72 26.43 -13.04
C ASP A 197 -37.96 25.19 -13.54
N ASP A 198 -37.80 24.18 -12.68
CA ASP A 198 -37.04 22.95 -12.88
C ASP A 198 -35.55 23.13 -13.21
N MET A 199 -34.90 24.08 -12.53
CA MET A 199 -33.52 24.47 -12.81
C MET A 199 -32.58 24.19 -11.63
N PHE A 200 -31.37 23.71 -11.93
CA PHE A 200 -30.25 23.77 -11.00
C PHE A 200 -29.56 25.12 -11.08
N THR A 201 -29.11 25.60 -9.92
CA THR A 201 -28.33 26.83 -9.77
C THR A 201 -27.22 26.64 -8.72
N PHE A 202 -26.37 27.65 -8.58
CA PHE A 202 -25.31 27.70 -7.58
C PHE A 202 -25.61 28.78 -6.55
N GLN A 203 -25.04 28.65 -5.35
CA GLN A 203 -25.15 29.67 -4.31
C GLN A 203 -23.76 30.21 -4.00
N ALA A 204 -23.57 31.53 -4.08
CA ALA A 204 -22.32 32.17 -3.74
C ALA A 204 -22.15 32.20 -2.20
N LYS A 205 -21.40 31.23 -1.66
CA LYS A 205 -21.06 31.15 -0.23
C LYS A 205 -19.67 31.69 0.03
N ILE A 206 -19.51 33.01 -0.12
CA ILE A 206 -18.22 33.68 0.13
C ILE A 206 -18.20 34.20 1.55
N ASN A 207 -17.38 33.59 2.40
CA ASN A 207 -17.30 33.96 3.81
C ASN A 207 -15.90 33.72 4.40
N PHE A 208 -15.29 34.80 4.89
CA PHE A 208 -13.94 34.79 5.43
C PHE A 208 -13.90 34.84 6.96
N SER A 209 -15.07 34.97 7.61
CA SER A 209 -15.14 35.03 9.07
C SER A 209 -14.75 33.68 9.69
N SER A 210 -14.28 33.71 10.94
CA SER A 210 -13.97 32.48 11.65
C SER A 210 -15.25 31.64 11.86
N LYS A 211 -15.10 30.31 11.89
CA LYS A 211 -16.21 29.41 12.21
C LYS A 211 -16.30 29.18 13.70
N ARG A 212 -17.48 29.38 14.29
CA ARG A 212 -17.81 28.96 15.64
C ARG A 212 -18.86 27.86 15.55
N ARG A 213 -18.52 26.65 16.01
CA ARG A 213 -19.39 25.45 15.93
C ARG A 213 -19.78 25.08 14.49
N GLY A 214 -18.85 25.22 13.55
CA GLY A 214 -19.06 24.87 12.13
C GLY A 214 -19.82 25.92 11.30
N ILE A 215 -20.32 26.98 11.92
CA ILE A 215 -21.03 28.09 11.28
C ILE A 215 -20.13 29.32 11.28
N HIS A 216 -20.12 30.07 10.18
CA HIS A 216 -19.42 31.36 10.09
C HIS A 216 -20.07 32.40 11.01
N ILE A 217 -19.26 33.23 11.67
CA ILE A 217 -19.77 34.27 12.58
C ILE A 217 -20.54 35.34 11.78
N ASP A 218 -19.99 35.72 10.63
CA ASP A 218 -20.61 36.71 9.75
C ASP A 218 -21.45 36.03 8.67
N LYS A 219 -22.34 36.79 8.05
CA LYS A 219 -23.12 36.32 6.90
C LYS A 219 -22.25 36.20 5.66
N ASP A 220 -22.69 35.39 4.71
CA ASP A 220 -22.04 35.29 3.39
C ASP A 220 -22.11 36.66 2.70
N LEU A 221 -21.00 37.06 2.08
CA LEU A 221 -20.89 38.32 1.37
C LEU A 221 -21.86 38.34 0.19
N GLN A 222 -22.43 39.51 -0.09
CA GLN A 222 -23.20 39.76 -1.31
C GLN A 222 -22.34 40.42 -2.39
N GLN A 223 -22.81 40.43 -3.63
CA GLN A 223 -22.08 41.05 -4.76
C GLN A 223 -21.75 42.53 -4.51
N THR A 224 -22.62 43.26 -3.81
CA THR A 224 -22.44 44.67 -3.42
C THR A 224 -21.39 44.88 -2.33
N GLN A 225 -20.98 43.80 -1.65
CA GLN A 225 -20.05 43.81 -0.52
C GLN A 225 -18.67 43.29 -0.90
N ILE A 226 -18.29 43.43 -2.17
CA ILE A 226 -17.02 42.88 -2.64
C ILE A 226 -15.80 43.58 -2.05
N ASP A 227 -15.97 44.83 -1.64
CA ASP A 227 -14.94 45.60 -0.95
C ASP A 227 -14.75 45.13 0.50
N ASP A 228 -15.67 44.33 1.05
CA ASP A 228 -15.56 43.69 2.37
C ASP A 228 -14.66 42.44 2.35
N ILE A 229 -14.09 42.06 1.18
CA ILE A 229 -13.09 40.99 1.10
C ILE A 229 -11.85 41.41 1.91
N PRO A 230 -11.34 40.56 2.83
CA PRO A 230 -10.19 40.91 3.67
C PRO A 230 -9.00 41.45 2.88
N LEU A 231 -8.36 42.48 3.42
CA LEU A 231 -7.14 43.05 2.83
C LEU A 231 -6.05 41.98 2.72
N ILE A 232 -5.89 41.19 3.79
CA ILE A 232 -4.98 40.05 3.83
C ILE A 232 -5.76 38.78 3.49
N LEU A 233 -5.47 38.18 2.34
CA LEU A 233 -5.96 36.85 1.97
C LEU A 233 -4.85 35.83 2.18
N THR A 234 -5.20 34.64 2.69
CA THR A 234 -4.28 33.50 2.83
C THR A 234 -4.68 32.35 1.92
N ARG A 235 -3.75 31.41 1.68
CA ARG A 235 -4.02 30.22 0.86
C ARG A 235 -5.15 29.37 1.43
N ARG A 236 -5.23 29.27 2.77
CA ARG A 236 -6.31 28.55 3.46
C ARG A 236 -7.67 29.19 3.21
N MET A 237 -7.74 30.52 3.29
CA MET A 237 -8.98 31.27 3.07
C MET A 237 -9.53 31.05 1.66
N VAL A 238 -8.70 31.22 0.62
CA VAL A 238 -9.14 31.04 -0.77
C VAL A 238 -9.51 29.59 -1.08
N LEU A 239 -8.76 28.60 -0.56
CA LEU A 239 -9.10 27.18 -0.71
C LEU A 239 -10.47 26.85 -0.10
N SER A 240 -10.78 27.41 1.08
CA SER A 240 -12.08 27.22 1.72
C SER A 240 -13.24 27.74 0.87
N GLN A 241 -13.05 28.87 0.17
CA GLN A 241 -14.07 29.41 -0.74
C GLN A 241 -14.23 28.55 -1.99
N VAL A 242 -13.14 28.04 -2.57
CA VAL A 242 -13.24 27.14 -3.74
C VAL A 242 -13.96 25.85 -3.38
N ALA A 243 -13.70 25.30 -2.19
CA ALA A 243 -14.34 24.08 -1.71
C ALA A 243 -15.84 24.24 -1.40
N SER A 244 -16.35 25.47 -1.24
CA SER A 244 -17.78 25.72 -1.05
C SER A 244 -18.60 25.60 -2.34
N ILE A 245 -17.94 25.69 -3.51
CA ILE A 245 -18.56 25.49 -4.82
C ILE A 245 -18.76 23.99 -5.06
N TYR A 246 -19.99 23.54 -4.84
CA TYR A 246 -20.34 22.14 -4.93
C TYR A 246 -20.93 21.80 -6.31
N ASP A 247 -20.13 21.12 -7.14
CA ASP A 247 -20.49 20.78 -8.53
C ASP A 247 -20.20 19.31 -8.87
N PRO A 248 -21.04 18.36 -8.40
CA PRO A 248 -20.84 16.93 -8.63
C PRO A 248 -21.02 16.54 -10.10
N LEU A 249 -21.87 17.24 -10.86
CA LEU A 249 -22.14 17.01 -12.28
C LEU A 249 -21.13 17.70 -13.22
N GLY A 250 -20.31 18.62 -12.70
CA GLY A 250 -19.36 19.38 -13.51
C GLY A 250 -20.01 20.43 -14.41
N LEU A 251 -21.20 20.91 -14.07
CA LEU A 251 -21.94 21.91 -14.85
C LEU A 251 -21.20 23.25 -14.90
N ALA A 252 -20.51 23.62 -13.82
CA ALA A 252 -19.68 24.82 -13.72
C ALA A 252 -18.18 24.50 -13.87
N CYS A 253 -17.81 23.31 -14.34
CA CYS A 253 -16.42 22.88 -14.35
C CYS A 253 -15.45 23.78 -15.15
N PRO A 254 -15.85 24.48 -16.24
CA PRO A 254 -14.98 25.44 -16.92
C PRO A 254 -14.58 26.61 -16.01
N PHE A 255 -15.55 27.18 -15.29
CA PHE A 255 -15.30 28.28 -14.35
C PHE A 255 -14.51 27.81 -13.12
N VAL A 256 -14.88 26.65 -12.54
CA VAL A 256 -14.16 26.07 -11.39
C VAL A 256 -12.71 25.71 -11.74
N LEU A 257 -12.40 25.47 -13.02
CA LEU A 257 -11.03 25.27 -13.48
C LEU A 257 -10.13 26.49 -13.21
N THR A 258 -10.67 27.70 -13.33
CA THR A 258 -9.96 28.95 -13.05
C THR A 258 -9.40 28.95 -11.63
N ALA A 259 -10.23 28.63 -10.64
CA ALA A 259 -9.79 28.47 -9.24
C ALA A 259 -8.76 27.36 -9.06
N LYS A 260 -8.96 26.20 -9.70
CA LYS A 260 -8.01 25.09 -9.67
C LYS A 260 -6.63 25.49 -10.21
N LEU A 261 -6.58 26.28 -11.28
CA LEU A 261 -5.33 26.79 -11.86
C LEU A 261 -4.68 27.87 -10.99
N LEU A 262 -5.47 28.76 -10.39
CA LEU A 262 -4.97 29.73 -9.40
C LEU A 262 -4.36 29.01 -8.18
N LEU A 263 -5.01 27.99 -7.64
CA LEU A 263 -4.45 27.18 -6.54
C LEU A 263 -3.16 26.47 -6.95
N ARG A 264 -3.07 25.95 -8.18
CA ARG A 264 -1.85 25.32 -8.71
C ARG A 264 -0.68 26.30 -8.78
N SER A 265 -0.95 27.59 -9.01
CA SER A 265 0.10 28.60 -9.14
C SER A 265 0.91 28.78 -7.85
N PHE A 266 0.27 28.67 -6.66
CA PHE A 266 0.94 28.69 -5.36
C PHE A 266 2.01 27.59 -5.22
N CYS A 267 1.82 26.45 -5.88
CA CYS A 267 2.80 25.36 -5.88
C CYS A 267 4.01 25.63 -6.78
N LYS A 268 3.92 26.57 -7.73
CA LYS A 268 4.99 26.90 -8.69
C LYS A 268 5.83 28.10 -8.27
N THR A 269 5.22 29.15 -7.70
CA THR A 269 5.90 30.42 -7.41
C THR A 269 6.74 30.42 -6.14
N ASP A 270 6.40 29.61 -5.13
CA ASP A 270 7.03 29.73 -3.80
C ASP A 270 7.98 28.56 -3.45
N GLY A 271 8.39 27.75 -4.43
CA GLY A 271 9.22 26.57 -4.18
C GLY A 271 8.61 25.55 -3.22
N GLY A 272 7.31 25.67 -2.90
CA GLY A 272 6.63 24.88 -1.87
C GLY A 272 6.82 25.36 -0.42
N ASN A 273 7.47 26.51 -0.19
CA ASN A 273 7.86 26.97 1.15
C ASN A 273 6.91 27.97 1.83
N GLY A 274 5.91 28.53 1.14
CA GLY A 274 4.96 29.46 1.76
C GLY A 274 3.88 28.74 2.57
N GLY A 275 3.70 29.16 3.82
CA GLY A 275 2.71 28.62 4.75
C GLY A 275 1.25 28.81 4.29
N TRP A 276 0.35 27.95 4.74
CA TRP A 276 -1.09 28.02 4.38
C TRP A 276 -1.80 29.25 4.93
N ASP A 277 -1.24 29.83 6.00
CA ASP A 277 -1.77 30.97 6.75
C ASP A 277 -0.97 32.27 6.47
N GLU A 278 -0.03 32.24 5.53
CA GLU A 278 0.71 33.42 5.10
C GLU A 278 -0.09 34.27 4.10
N PRO A 279 0.08 35.61 4.11
CA PRO A 279 -0.51 36.51 3.12
C PRO A 279 -0.10 36.14 1.69
N ILE A 280 -1.06 36.16 0.76
CA ILE A 280 -0.79 36.04 -0.67
C ILE A 280 -0.35 37.37 -1.25
N ALA A 281 0.54 37.35 -2.24
CA ALA A 281 0.99 38.56 -2.93
C ALA A 281 -0.16 39.32 -3.62
N ASP A 282 -0.09 40.65 -3.67
CA ASP A 282 -1.17 41.51 -4.19
C ASP A 282 -1.57 41.18 -5.63
N ALA A 283 -0.61 40.85 -6.50
CA ALA A 283 -0.90 40.42 -7.87
C ALA A 283 -1.74 39.14 -7.94
N MET A 284 -1.59 38.23 -6.97
CA MET A 284 -2.40 37.02 -6.86
C MET A 284 -3.74 37.31 -6.19
N ARG A 285 -3.75 38.21 -5.20
CA ARG A 285 -4.97 38.69 -4.53
C ARG A 285 -5.97 39.24 -5.56
N GLN A 286 -5.51 40.05 -6.50
CA GLN A 286 -6.38 40.63 -7.52
C GLN A 286 -7.08 39.57 -8.38
N LYS A 287 -6.35 38.52 -8.80
CA LYS A 287 -6.92 37.40 -9.56
C LYS A 287 -7.96 36.62 -8.76
N TRP A 288 -7.76 36.49 -7.44
CA TRP A 288 -8.76 35.86 -6.56
C TRP A 288 -10.01 36.72 -6.41
N ILE A 289 -9.88 38.04 -6.32
CA ILE A 289 -11.03 38.96 -6.29
C ILE A 289 -11.83 38.86 -7.58
N GLU A 290 -11.17 38.80 -8.74
CA GLU A 290 -11.83 38.57 -10.03
C GLU A 290 -12.57 37.22 -10.06
N PHE A 291 -11.94 36.16 -9.54
CA PHE A 291 -12.62 34.87 -9.40
C PHE A 291 -13.86 34.97 -8.50
N PHE A 292 -13.78 35.66 -7.35
CA PHE A 292 -14.91 35.86 -6.45
C PHE A 292 -16.05 36.67 -7.08
N LYS A 293 -15.74 37.67 -7.92
CA LYS A 293 -16.75 38.34 -8.78
C LYS A 293 -17.50 37.34 -9.64
N GLY A 294 -16.78 36.42 -10.27
CA GLY A 294 -17.37 35.36 -11.08
C GLY A 294 -18.24 34.39 -10.27
N VAL A 295 -17.92 34.11 -9.00
CA VAL A 295 -18.76 33.26 -8.15
C VAL A 295 -20.14 33.87 -7.91
N PHE A 296 -20.23 35.19 -7.75
CA PHE A 296 -21.53 35.87 -7.66
C PHE A 296 -22.32 35.80 -8.96
N GLN A 297 -21.65 35.92 -10.11
CA GLN A 297 -22.30 35.76 -11.41
C GLN A 297 -22.78 34.32 -11.63
N LEU A 298 -22.08 33.31 -11.10
CA LEU A 298 -22.47 31.91 -11.21
C LEU A 298 -23.84 31.63 -10.56
N GLU A 299 -24.27 32.42 -9.57
CA GLU A 299 -25.58 32.28 -8.92
C GLU A 299 -26.75 32.66 -9.83
N SER A 300 -26.54 33.48 -10.86
CA SER A 300 -27.59 33.76 -11.86
C SER A 300 -27.65 32.72 -12.98
N ILE A 301 -26.67 31.81 -13.04
CA ILE A 301 -26.62 30.78 -14.07
C ILE A 301 -27.50 29.60 -13.66
N GLN A 302 -28.34 29.18 -14.61
CA GLN A 302 -29.30 28.11 -14.44
C GLN A 302 -29.03 26.99 -15.45
N PHE A 303 -29.21 25.75 -15.01
CA PHE A 303 -29.09 24.55 -15.83
C PHE A 303 -30.37 23.73 -15.72
N PRO A 304 -30.96 23.25 -16.82
CA PRO A 304 -32.16 22.41 -16.72
C PRO A 304 -31.86 21.12 -15.96
N ARG A 305 -32.70 20.79 -14.96
CA ARG A 305 -32.65 19.49 -14.30
C ARG A 305 -32.98 18.42 -15.33
N CYS A 306 -34.17 18.50 -15.93
CA CYS A 306 -34.61 17.57 -16.97
C CYS A 306 -33.77 17.74 -18.25
N ILE A 307 -33.10 16.68 -18.69
CA ILE A 307 -32.33 16.69 -19.96
C ILE A 307 -33.11 16.10 -21.14
N LYS A 308 -34.35 15.65 -20.91
CA LYS A 308 -35.30 15.17 -21.92
C LYS A 308 -36.28 16.30 -22.27
N PRO A 309 -36.24 16.85 -23.50
CA PRO A 309 -37.21 17.84 -23.97
C PRO A 309 -38.62 17.26 -24.00
N GLU A 310 -39.63 18.12 -23.82
CA GLU A 310 -41.04 17.72 -23.89
C GLU A 310 -41.44 17.13 -25.25
N ALA A 311 -40.93 17.71 -26.34
CA ALA A 311 -41.23 17.27 -27.71
C ALA A 311 -40.46 16.01 -28.14
N ALA A 312 -39.66 15.39 -27.25
CA ALA A 312 -38.87 14.22 -27.59
C ALA A 312 -39.74 12.98 -27.78
N TYR A 313 -39.71 12.39 -28.99
CA TYR A 313 -40.56 11.23 -29.34
C TYR A 313 -39.78 9.98 -29.78
N LYS A 314 -38.45 10.08 -29.91
CA LYS A 314 -37.55 8.96 -30.25
C LYS A 314 -36.46 8.81 -29.20
N ASN A 315 -35.82 7.64 -29.20
CA ASN A 315 -34.66 7.37 -28.36
C ASN A 315 -33.49 8.34 -28.66
N PRO A 316 -32.68 8.71 -27.66
CA PRO A 316 -31.65 9.73 -27.80
C PRO A 316 -30.34 9.20 -28.41
N VAL A 317 -29.47 10.12 -28.82
CA VAL A 317 -28.06 9.87 -29.17
C VAL A 317 -27.18 10.44 -28.07
N LEU A 318 -26.18 9.68 -27.62
CA LEU A 318 -25.17 10.16 -26.67
C LEU A 318 -23.97 10.69 -27.45
N VAL A 319 -23.56 11.93 -27.18
CA VAL A 319 -22.38 12.55 -27.80
C VAL A 319 -21.40 12.95 -26.71
N VAL A 320 -20.17 12.43 -26.76
CA VAL A 320 -19.14 12.68 -25.74
C VAL A 320 -17.92 13.32 -26.41
N PHE A 321 -17.63 14.54 -26.02
CA PHE A 321 -16.47 15.30 -26.48
C PHE A 321 -15.33 15.19 -25.46
N SER A 322 -14.10 15.17 -25.94
CA SER A 322 -12.91 15.25 -25.08
C SER A 322 -11.83 16.15 -25.67
N ASP A 323 -11.03 16.72 -24.78
CA ASP A 323 -9.91 17.58 -25.13
C ASP A 323 -8.81 17.48 -24.05
N GLY A 324 -7.58 17.85 -24.41
CA GLY A 324 -6.46 17.98 -23.51
C GLY A 324 -5.49 19.08 -23.93
N SER A 325 -5.30 20.06 -23.04
CA SER A 325 -4.33 21.13 -23.19
C SER A 325 -3.13 20.95 -22.24
N SER A 326 -2.14 21.83 -22.35
CA SER A 326 -0.97 21.85 -21.46
C SER A 326 -1.33 22.16 -19.99
N VAL A 327 -2.52 22.71 -19.73
CA VAL A 327 -2.95 23.12 -18.38
C VAL A 327 -3.96 22.16 -17.76
N ALA A 328 -4.84 21.55 -18.56
CA ALA A 328 -5.91 20.66 -18.10
C ALA A 328 -6.39 19.73 -19.22
N TYR A 329 -7.05 18.64 -18.87
CA TYR A 329 -7.70 17.73 -19.81
C TYR A 329 -9.05 17.28 -19.25
N GLY A 330 -10.00 16.99 -20.12
CA GLY A 330 -11.39 16.77 -19.71
C GLY A 330 -12.29 16.21 -20.80
N ALA A 331 -13.54 16.01 -20.44
CA ALA A 331 -14.60 15.58 -21.33
C ALA A 331 -15.95 16.12 -20.86
N CYS A 332 -16.86 16.34 -21.82
CA CYS A 332 -18.26 16.70 -21.60
C CYS A 332 -19.17 15.80 -22.44
N ALA A 333 -20.32 15.42 -21.88
CA ALA A 333 -21.28 14.53 -22.53
C ALA A 333 -22.63 15.22 -22.68
N TYR A 334 -23.20 15.11 -23.87
CA TYR A 334 -24.48 15.67 -24.26
C TYR A 334 -25.45 14.55 -24.64
N ILE A 335 -26.71 14.73 -24.25
CA ILE A 335 -27.81 13.91 -24.76
C ILE A 335 -28.48 14.69 -25.88
N ARG A 336 -28.71 14.03 -27.02
CA ARG A 336 -29.35 14.63 -28.18
C ARG A 336 -30.66 13.92 -28.47
N TRP A 337 -31.75 14.68 -28.44
CA TRP A 337 -33.10 14.21 -28.70
C TRP A 337 -33.60 14.70 -30.05
N GLN A 338 -34.39 13.87 -30.72
CA GLN A 338 -35.14 14.27 -31.90
C GLN A 338 -36.50 14.82 -31.46
N ILE A 339 -36.77 16.08 -31.79
CA ILE A 339 -38.00 16.81 -31.39
C ILE A 339 -38.95 17.06 -32.58
N GLY A 340 -38.49 16.81 -33.81
CA GLY A 340 -39.30 16.81 -35.03
C GLY A 340 -38.64 15.96 -36.13
N PRO A 341 -39.08 16.05 -37.41
CA PRO A 341 -38.51 15.25 -38.50
C PRO A 341 -37.01 15.49 -38.71
N GLU A 342 -36.57 16.75 -38.70
CA GLU A 342 -35.15 17.13 -38.86
C GLU A 342 -34.67 18.13 -37.80
N THR A 343 -35.45 18.30 -36.72
CA THR A 343 -35.11 19.19 -35.60
C THR A 343 -34.68 18.39 -34.39
N TYR A 344 -33.59 18.85 -33.77
CA TYR A 344 -32.95 18.17 -32.66
C TYR A 344 -32.57 19.16 -31.57
N GLU A 345 -32.57 18.67 -30.34
CA GLU A 345 -32.13 19.43 -29.18
C GLU A 345 -31.08 18.64 -28.41
N ALA A 346 -29.98 19.29 -28.04
CA ALA A 346 -28.93 18.71 -27.24
C ALA A 346 -28.83 19.41 -25.88
N ASN A 347 -28.58 18.63 -24.83
CA ASN A 347 -28.48 19.11 -23.45
C ASN A 347 -27.27 18.48 -22.74
N LEU A 348 -26.51 19.29 -21.99
CA LEU A 348 -25.36 18.84 -21.20
C LEU A 348 -25.81 17.90 -20.06
N ILE A 349 -25.29 16.67 -20.07
CA ILE A 349 -25.53 15.66 -19.04
C ILE A 349 -24.56 15.86 -17.88
N ILE A 350 -23.26 15.84 -18.18
CA ILE A 350 -22.16 15.83 -17.21
C ILE A 350 -20.86 16.27 -17.89
N ALA A 351 -19.98 16.93 -17.14
CA ALA A 351 -18.60 17.17 -17.54
C ALA A 351 -17.62 16.86 -16.42
N LYS A 352 -16.38 16.52 -16.79
CA LYS A 352 -15.28 16.34 -15.82
C LYS A 352 -13.98 16.86 -16.42
N ASN A 353 -13.23 17.60 -15.61
CA ASN A 353 -11.89 18.04 -15.94
C ASN A 353 -10.88 17.71 -14.84
N ARG A 354 -9.61 17.61 -15.24
CA ARG A 354 -8.46 17.41 -14.36
C ARG A 354 -7.34 18.37 -14.77
N ILE A 355 -6.63 18.88 -13.78
CA ILE A 355 -5.43 19.68 -14.01
C ILE A 355 -4.33 18.78 -14.59
N ALA A 356 -3.63 19.25 -15.62
CA ALA A 356 -2.47 18.56 -16.19
C ALA A 356 -1.38 18.41 -15.11
N PRO A 357 -0.65 17.28 -15.05
CA PRO A 357 0.43 17.09 -14.07
C PRO A 357 1.51 18.18 -14.15
N THR A 358 2.22 18.44 -13.05
CA THR A 358 3.36 19.38 -13.03
C THR A 358 4.57 18.83 -13.78
N LYS A 359 4.72 17.51 -13.87
CA LYS A 359 5.68 16.89 -14.81
C LYS A 359 5.16 17.09 -16.23
N GLN A 360 6.00 17.63 -17.12
CA GLN A 360 5.63 17.87 -18.51
C GLN A 360 5.29 16.56 -19.21
N LEU A 361 4.03 16.44 -19.65
CA LEU A 361 3.57 15.44 -20.60
C LEU A 361 3.39 16.14 -21.95
N SER A 362 3.55 15.41 -23.05
CA SER A 362 3.25 15.92 -24.38
C SER A 362 1.75 16.17 -24.52
N ILE A 363 1.38 17.13 -25.39
CA ILE A 363 -0.03 17.46 -25.68
C ILE A 363 -0.83 16.22 -26.12
N PRO A 364 -0.35 15.37 -27.05
CA PRO A 364 -1.07 14.15 -27.43
C PRO A 364 -1.36 13.19 -26.27
N ARG A 365 -0.46 13.13 -25.28
CA ARG A 365 -0.69 12.30 -24.08
C ARG A 365 -1.77 12.89 -23.17
N LEU A 366 -1.92 14.21 -23.13
CA LEU A 366 -2.95 14.90 -22.36
C LEU A 366 -4.31 14.81 -23.06
N GLU A 367 -4.35 15.01 -24.38
CA GLU A 367 -5.54 14.77 -25.22
C GLU A 367 -6.03 13.32 -25.07
N LEU A 368 -5.13 12.33 -25.10
CA LEU A 368 -5.45 10.93 -24.85
C LEU A 368 -6.00 10.72 -23.42
N CYS A 369 -5.53 11.48 -22.43
CA CYS A 369 -6.12 11.42 -21.09
C CYS A 369 -7.54 12.01 -21.05
N GLY A 370 -7.84 13.02 -21.85
CA GLY A 370 -9.21 13.51 -22.06
C GLY A 370 -10.11 12.42 -22.63
N ALA A 371 -9.65 11.70 -23.65
CA ALA A 371 -10.36 10.57 -24.25
C ALA A 371 -10.65 9.43 -23.23
N VAL A 372 -9.73 9.18 -22.29
CA VAL A 372 -9.97 8.24 -21.18
C VAL A 372 -11.08 8.75 -20.22
N ILE A 373 -11.16 10.05 -19.95
CA ILE A 373 -12.28 10.61 -19.15
C ILE A 373 -13.59 10.41 -19.91
N ALA A 374 -13.62 10.67 -21.22
CA ALA A 374 -14.79 10.46 -22.07
C ALA A 374 -15.28 8.99 -22.03
N SER A 375 -14.38 8.01 -22.16
CA SER A 375 -14.77 6.60 -22.12
C SER A 375 -15.35 6.18 -20.76
N ARG A 376 -14.83 6.73 -19.65
CA ARG A 376 -15.37 6.52 -18.30
C ARG A 376 -16.73 7.19 -18.08
N ILE A 377 -16.92 8.42 -18.57
CA ILE A 377 -18.21 9.10 -18.51
C ILE A 377 -19.25 8.30 -19.28
N ARG A 378 -18.92 7.86 -20.50
CA ARG A 378 -19.80 7.02 -21.33
C ARG A 378 -20.20 5.73 -20.61
N GLU A 379 -19.24 5.00 -20.05
CA GLU A 379 -19.51 3.76 -19.30
C GLU A 379 -20.49 4.01 -18.15
N LYS A 380 -20.31 5.10 -17.41
CA LYS A 380 -21.16 5.47 -16.28
C LYS A 380 -22.58 5.84 -16.73
N ILE A 381 -22.72 6.65 -17.78
CA ILE A 381 -24.02 7.06 -18.34
C ILE A 381 -24.81 5.85 -18.85
N VAL A 382 -24.19 5.03 -19.69
CA VAL A 382 -24.84 3.88 -20.33
C VAL A 382 -25.26 2.83 -19.30
N LYS A 383 -24.46 2.63 -18.25
CA LYS A 383 -24.77 1.65 -17.20
C LYS A 383 -25.88 2.09 -16.27
N GLU A 384 -25.93 3.39 -15.93
CA GLU A 384 -26.69 3.86 -14.77
C GLU A 384 -27.94 4.65 -15.12
N MET A 385 -28.05 5.17 -16.35
CA MET A 385 -29.23 5.88 -16.83
C MET A 385 -30.16 4.94 -17.59
N ASP A 386 -31.47 5.17 -17.47
CA ASP A 386 -32.52 4.31 -18.00
C ASP A 386 -32.91 4.71 -19.45
N PHE A 387 -31.97 5.28 -20.20
CA PHE A 387 -32.14 5.67 -21.60
C PHE A 387 -31.55 4.62 -22.55
N ASN A 388 -32.34 4.24 -23.54
CA ASN A 388 -31.88 3.40 -24.65
C ASN A 388 -31.25 4.27 -25.74
N PHE A 389 -29.94 4.45 -25.71
CA PHE A 389 -29.25 5.25 -26.73
C PHE A 389 -29.23 4.54 -28.09
N ILE A 390 -29.72 5.22 -29.15
CA ILE A 390 -29.69 4.69 -30.53
C ILE A 390 -28.25 4.56 -31.02
N ARG A 391 -27.43 5.57 -30.68
CA ARG A 391 -26.04 5.68 -31.09
C ARG A 391 -25.24 6.40 -30.01
N ILE A 392 -23.97 6.05 -29.91
CA ILE A 392 -22.99 6.70 -29.06
C ILE A 392 -21.87 7.21 -29.95
N ILE A 393 -21.57 8.50 -29.87
CA ILE A 393 -20.56 9.17 -30.70
C ILE A 393 -19.53 9.80 -29.78
N HIS A 394 -18.27 9.40 -29.93
CA HIS A 394 -17.12 10.03 -29.29
C HIS A 394 -16.47 11.00 -30.26
N VAL A 395 -16.16 12.22 -29.81
CA VAL A 395 -15.57 13.26 -30.65
C VAL A 395 -14.29 13.79 -30.01
N VAL A 396 -13.22 13.85 -30.81
CA VAL A 396 -11.91 14.43 -30.47
C VAL A 396 -11.50 15.43 -31.54
N ASP A 397 -10.69 16.41 -31.19
CA ASP A 397 -10.06 17.37 -32.13
C ASP A 397 -8.63 17.00 -32.50
N SER A 398 -8.06 15.97 -31.87
CA SER A 398 -6.74 15.45 -32.17
C SER A 398 -6.79 14.28 -33.16
N THR A 399 -6.27 14.52 -34.37
CA THR A 399 -6.08 13.46 -35.38
C THR A 399 -5.11 12.37 -34.89
N ILE A 400 -4.14 12.74 -34.03
CA ILE A 400 -3.20 11.81 -33.42
C ILE A 400 -3.93 10.87 -32.45
N VAL A 401 -4.71 11.41 -31.52
CA VAL A 401 -5.44 10.58 -30.54
C VAL A 401 -6.43 9.66 -31.23
N ARG A 402 -7.17 10.16 -32.24
CA ARG A 402 -8.08 9.32 -33.03
C ARG A 402 -7.33 8.16 -33.69
N ALA A 403 -6.22 8.45 -34.37
CA ALA A 403 -5.40 7.44 -35.03
C ALA A 403 -4.76 6.44 -34.03
N GLN A 404 -4.42 6.90 -32.82
CA GLN A 404 -3.96 6.04 -31.73
C GLN A 404 -5.06 5.07 -31.28
N ILE A 405 -6.30 5.55 -31.08
CA ILE A 405 -7.45 4.74 -30.66
C ILE A 405 -7.85 3.70 -31.73
N GLN A 406 -7.65 4.01 -33.01
CA GLN A 406 -7.90 3.10 -34.13
C GLN A 406 -6.85 1.99 -34.29
N ARG A 407 -5.69 2.09 -33.61
CA ARG A 407 -4.62 1.09 -33.67
C ARG A 407 -4.62 0.18 -32.45
N GLU A 408 -4.03 -0.99 -32.62
CA GLU A 408 -3.83 -1.94 -31.53
C GLU A 408 -2.92 -1.37 -30.43
N SER A 409 -3.35 -1.51 -29.18
CA SER A 409 -2.67 -0.93 -28.01
C SER A 409 -1.20 -1.35 -27.84
N TYR A 410 -0.82 -2.56 -28.27
CA TYR A 410 0.54 -3.08 -28.13
C TYR A 410 1.58 -2.39 -29.03
N GLY A 411 1.15 -1.59 -30.01
CA GLY A 411 2.05 -0.84 -30.91
C GLY A 411 2.67 0.41 -30.28
N PHE A 412 2.31 0.75 -29.03
CA PHE A 412 2.71 1.99 -28.36
C PHE A 412 3.49 1.73 -27.06
N GLY A 413 4.25 2.74 -26.61
CA GLY A 413 4.87 2.71 -25.29
C GLY A 413 3.85 2.58 -24.14
N THR A 414 4.27 2.06 -22.98
CA THR A 414 3.41 1.63 -21.85
C THR A 414 2.33 2.65 -21.44
N PHE A 415 2.66 3.95 -21.44
CA PHE A 415 1.72 5.01 -21.07
C PHE A 415 0.52 5.08 -22.03
N VAL A 416 0.79 5.09 -23.33
CA VAL A 416 -0.21 5.21 -24.40
C VAL A 416 -0.94 3.88 -24.56
N ALA A 417 -0.21 2.75 -24.59
CA ALA A 417 -0.78 1.41 -24.68
C ALA A 417 -1.85 1.13 -23.62
N THR A 418 -1.56 1.45 -22.35
CA THR A 418 -2.51 1.20 -21.25
C THR A 418 -3.80 2.02 -21.38
N ARG A 419 -3.70 3.25 -21.88
CA ARG A 419 -4.85 4.16 -22.04
C ARG A 419 -5.71 3.79 -23.24
N ILE A 420 -5.07 3.43 -24.36
CA ILE A 420 -5.76 2.89 -25.53
C ILE A 420 -6.49 1.60 -25.15
N ALA A 421 -5.84 0.68 -24.43
CA ALA A 421 -6.47 -0.54 -23.96
C ALA A 421 -7.69 -0.27 -23.05
N GLU A 422 -7.60 0.73 -22.15
CA GLU A 422 -8.77 1.14 -21.35
C GLU A 422 -9.91 1.68 -22.23
N ILE A 423 -9.61 2.54 -23.19
CA ILE A 423 -10.61 3.10 -24.13
C ILE A 423 -11.27 1.97 -24.95
N GLN A 424 -10.48 1.09 -25.56
CA GLN A 424 -10.95 -0.01 -26.39
C GLN A 424 -11.71 -1.08 -25.60
N SER A 425 -11.48 -1.19 -24.28
CA SER A 425 -12.27 -2.10 -23.42
C SER A 425 -13.70 -1.60 -23.15
N LYS A 426 -14.00 -0.33 -23.44
CA LYS A 426 -15.26 0.35 -23.08
C LYS A 426 -16.01 0.95 -24.27
N THR A 427 -15.34 1.10 -25.40
CA THR A 427 -15.83 1.78 -26.61
C THR A 427 -15.32 1.07 -27.85
N GLU A 428 -16.05 1.15 -28.95
CA GLU A 428 -15.58 0.64 -30.23
C GLU A 428 -14.78 1.72 -30.96
N PRO A 429 -13.67 1.37 -31.65
CA PRO A 429 -12.92 2.35 -32.44
C PRO A 429 -13.75 3.08 -33.50
N SER A 430 -14.81 2.44 -34.02
CA SER A 430 -15.78 3.03 -34.95
C SER A 430 -16.68 4.10 -34.34
N ASP A 431 -16.71 4.24 -33.01
CA ASP A 431 -17.50 5.27 -32.34
C ASP A 431 -16.75 6.61 -32.25
N TRP A 432 -15.45 6.64 -32.61
CA TRP A 432 -14.58 7.82 -32.47
C TRP A 432 -14.48 8.63 -33.77
N TRP A 433 -14.80 9.91 -33.68
CA TRP A 433 -14.84 10.87 -34.78
C TRP A 433 -13.91 12.04 -34.50
N TRP A 434 -13.42 12.64 -35.58
CA TRP A 434 -12.64 13.88 -35.50
C TRP A 434 -13.51 15.09 -35.82
N VAL A 435 -13.29 16.21 -35.11
CA VAL A 435 -13.89 17.52 -35.41
C VAL A 435 -12.81 18.61 -35.36
N GLN A 436 -13.05 19.75 -36.00
CA GLN A 436 -12.18 20.91 -35.86
C GLN A 436 -12.23 21.47 -34.42
N GLY A 437 -11.09 21.93 -33.88
CA GLY A 437 -10.98 22.35 -32.47
C GLY A 437 -11.96 23.46 -32.05
N GLU A 438 -12.26 24.44 -32.91
CA GLU A 438 -13.21 25.52 -32.59
C GLU A 438 -14.66 25.02 -32.42
N GLN A 439 -14.95 23.82 -32.95
CA GLN A 439 -16.25 23.16 -32.86
C GLN A 439 -16.29 22.13 -31.71
N ASN A 440 -15.22 21.99 -30.94
CA ASN A 440 -15.12 21.07 -29.80
C ASN A 440 -15.49 21.77 -28.48
N PRO A 441 -16.70 21.56 -27.91
CA PRO A 441 -17.09 22.16 -26.64
C PRO A 441 -16.24 21.68 -25.45
N ALA A 442 -15.50 20.57 -25.59
CA ALA A 442 -14.59 20.10 -24.54
C ALA A 442 -13.38 21.03 -24.33
N ASP A 443 -13.09 21.95 -25.26
CA ASP A 443 -12.06 23.00 -25.07
C ASP A 443 -12.35 23.86 -23.83
N LEU A 444 -13.63 24.12 -23.54
CA LEU A 444 -14.05 24.80 -22.30
C LEU A 444 -13.69 23.99 -21.04
N THR A 445 -13.50 22.68 -21.14
CA THR A 445 -13.07 21.85 -20.00
C THR A 445 -11.57 21.98 -19.72
N THR A 446 -10.80 22.54 -20.65
CA THR A 446 -9.33 22.63 -20.60
C THR A 446 -8.82 24.07 -20.50
N ARG A 447 -9.70 25.06 -20.60
CA ARG A 447 -9.38 26.50 -20.47
C ARG A 447 -10.10 27.14 -19.29
N ALA A 448 -9.46 28.16 -18.70
CA ALA A 448 -10.11 29.00 -17.70
C ALA A 448 -11.15 29.88 -18.39
N THR A 449 -12.39 29.86 -17.90
CA THR A 449 -13.51 30.56 -18.55
C THR A 449 -14.28 31.40 -17.53
N ASP A 450 -14.84 32.50 -18.02
CA ASP A 450 -15.77 33.36 -17.28
C ASP A 450 -17.17 32.70 -17.18
N PRO A 451 -17.94 32.93 -16.10
CA PRO A 451 -19.30 32.40 -15.97
C PRO A 451 -20.22 32.75 -17.15
N THR A 452 -20.01 33.89 -17.82
CA THR A 452 -20.82 34.28 -18.99
C THR A 452 -20.81 33.27 -20.13
N ALA A 453 -19.79 32.41 -20.24
CA ALA A 453 -19.77 31.33 -21.23
C ALA A 453 -20.68 30.14 -20.89
N LEU A 454 -21.23 30.10 -19.67
CA LEU A 454 -22.06 29.01 -19.15
C LEU A 454 -23.55 29.38 -19.11
N VAL A 455 -23.94 30.53 -19.65
CA VAL A 455 -25.34 30.99 -19.68
C VAL A 455 -26.24 30.01 -20.44
N MET A 456 -27.55 30.14 -20.23
CA MET A 456 -28.54 29.35 -20.97
C MET A 456 -28.39 29.57 -22.48
N GLU A 457 -28.66 28.53 -23.26
CA GLU A 457 -28.44 28.50 -24.72
C GLU A 457 -26.99 28.67 -25.20
N SER A 458 -26.01 28.75 -24.29
CA SER A 458 -24.59 28.74 -24.67
C SER A 458 -24.18 27.40 -25.30
N VAL A 459 -23.10 27.45 -26.07
CA VAL A 459 -22.41 26.26 -26.61
C VAL A 459 -22.06 25.27 -25.49
N TRP A 460 -21.78 25.74 -24.28
CA TRP A 460 -21.51 24.85 -23.15
C TRP A 460 -22.73 24.03 -22.74
N GLN A 461 -23.91 24.65 -22.62
CA GLN A 461 -25.12 23.96 -22.17
C GLN A 461 -25.79 23.12 -23.27
N LYS A 462 -25.85 23.65 -24.49
CA LYS A 462 -26.56 23.04 -25.62
C LYS A 462 -25.65 22.28 -26.59
N GLY A 463 -24.33 22.40 -26.42
CA GLY A 463 -23.35 21.87 -27.36
C GLY A 463 -23.22 22.76 -28.61
N PRO A 464 -22.33 22.40 -29.55
CA PRO A 464 -22.15 23.15 -30.80
C PRO A 464 -23.38 23.03 -31.70
N ASP A 465 -23.63 24.06 -32.51
CA ASP A 465 -24.86 24.21 -33.30
C ASP A 465 -25.15 23.02 -34.22
N PHE A 466 -24.12 22.35 -34.74
CA PHE A 466 -24.31 21.18 -35.59
C PHE A 466 -25.02 20.02 -34.88
N LEU A 467 -25.01 19.94 -33.54
CA LEU A 467 -25.80 18.94 -32.80
C LEU A 467 -27.31 19.12 -33.00
N ARG A 468 -27.77 20.29 -33.47
CA ARG A 468 -29.17 20.56 -33.80
C ARG A 468 -29.54 20.14 -35.23
N LEU A 469 -28.56 19.73 -36.04
CA LEU A 469 -28.72 19.30 -37.43
C LEU A 469 -28.69 17.76 -37.55
N PRO A 470 -29.20 17.16 -38.64
CA PRO A 470 -28.98 15.75 -38.98
C PRO A 470 -27.49 15.35 -38.97
N ILE A 471 -27.18 14.11 -38.59
CA ILE A 471 -25.79 13.63 -38.39
C ILE A 471 -24.98 13.73 -39.68
N GLU A 472 -25.64 13.61 -40.83
CA GLU A 472 -25.05 13.69 -42.17
C GLU A 472 -24.48 15.08 -42.49
N GLN A 473 -24.97 16.12 -41.80
CA GLN A 473 -24.52 17.50 -41.95
C GLN A 473 -23.44 17.90 -40.94
N TRP A 474 -23.04 17.00 -40.04
CA TRP A 474 -22.07 17.32 -39.01
C TRP A 474 -20.67 17.48 -39.60
N PRO A 475 -19.87 18.46 -39.15
CA PRO A 475 -18.50 18.68 -39.61
C PRO A 475 -17.52 17.67 -38.98
N ILE A 476 -17.93 16.41 -38.83
CA ILE A 476 -17.13 15.34 -38.25
C ILE A 476 -16.62 14.40 -39.33
N ARG A 477 -15.42 13.86 -39.15
CA ARG A 477 -14.80 12.95 -40.12
C ARG A 477 -14.27 11.69 -39.48
N GLN A 478 -14.36 10.60 -40.22
CA GLN A 478 -13.77 9.30 -39.87
C GLN A 478 -12.55 8.93 -40.72
N ASP A 479 -12.16 9.81 -41.66
CA ASP A 479 -11.11 9.56 -42.64
C ASP A 479 -9.87 8.91 -42.01
N TYR A 480 -9.40 7.81 -42.58
CA TYR A 480 -8.18 7.16 -42.10
C TYR A 480 -7.01 8.14 -42.21
N SER A 481 -6.33 8.42 -41.09
CA SER A 481 -5.08 9.17 -41.17
C SER A 481 -3.96 8.19 -41.54
N GLU A 482 -3.41 8.35 -42.75
CA GLU A 482 -2.19 7.68 -43.20
C GLU A 482 -0.94 8.25 -42.49
N SER A 483 -1.04 8.63 -41.21
CA SER A 483 0.14 9.08 -40.48
C SER A 483 1.05 7.87 -40.22
N SER A 484 2.06 7.72 -41.07
CA SER A 484 3.08 6.67 -41.01
C SER A 484 3.88 6.71 -39.69
N GLN A 485 3.88 7.85 -38.99
CA GLN A 485 4.57 8.04 -37.70
C GLN A 485 3.64 8.65 -36.65
N LEU A 486 3.09 7.82 -35.75
CA LEU A 486 2.37 8.30 -34.57
C LEU A 486 3.35 8.50 -33.39
N PRO A 487 3.18 9.54 -32.57
CA PRO A 487 3.95 9.71 -31.34
C PRO A 487 3.82 8.49 -30.43
N ASP A 488 4.91 8.13 -29.76
CA ASP A 488 5.01 6.95 -28.88
C ASP A 488 4.73 5.60 -29.55
N ALA A 489 4.56 5.56 -30.88
CA ALA A 489 4.57 4.29 -31.61
C ALA A 489 5.97 3.69 -31.50
N VAL A 490 6.04 2.44 -31.03
CA VAL A 490 7.31 1.73 -31.00
C VAL A 490 7.61 1.36 -32.44
N GLY A 491 8.58 2.06 -33.05
CA GLY A 491 9.00 1.83 -34.42
C GLY A 491 9.41 0.37 -34.61
N ILE A 492 8.52 -0.42 -35.18
CA ILE A 492 8.91 -1.65 -35.87
C ILE A 492 9.28 -1.19 -37.27
N THR A 493 10.48 -0.62 -37.42
CA THR A 493 11.06 -0.36 -38.73
C THR A 493 11.44 -1.71 -39.32
N MET A 494 10.55 -2.31 -40.10
CA MET A 494 10.94 -3.32 -41.08
C MET A 494 11.02 -2.63 -42.44
N SER A 495 12.22 -2.17 -42.78
CA SER A 495 12.58 -1.83 -44.16
C SER A 495 12.60 -3.12 -44.98
N PHE A 496 11.64 -3.26 -45.90
CA PHE A 496 11.72 -4.26 -46.96
C PHE A 496 12.40 -3.60 -48.17
N GLU A 497 13.68 -3.89 -48.37
CA GLU A 497 14.29 -3.73 -49.69
C GLU A 497 13.73 -4.82 -50.59
N HIS A 498 13.01 -4.41 -51.63
CA HIS A 498 12.48 -5.29 -52.64
C HIS A 498 13.62 -5.68 -53.60
N GLU A 499 14.38 -6.71 -53.28
CA GLU A 499 15.14 -7.45 -54.30
C GLU A 499 14.32 -8.64 -54.80
N GLU A 500 13.82 -8.49 -56.02
CA GLU A 500 13.30 -9.62 -56.79
C GLU A 500 14.44 -10.59 -57.11
N LYS A 501 14.64 -11.62 -56.28
CA LYS A 501 15.18 -12.91 -56.75
C LYS A 501 14.41 -14.08 -56.18
N SER A 502 13.97 -14.91 -57.11
CA SER A 502 13.38 -16.23 -56.92
C SER A 502 14.31 -17.17 -56.16
N ARG A 503 13.83 -17.68 -55.03
CA ARG A 503 14.04 -19.02 -54.45
C ARG A 503 13.32 -19.08 -53.09
N ASP A 504 12.89 -20.26 -52.67
CA ASP A 504 12.34 -20.49 -51.33
C ASP A 504 13.38 -20.14 -50.25
N ILE A 505 13.35 -18.90 -49.75
CA ILE A 505 14.21 -18.47 -48.63
C ILE A 505 13.59 -19.01 -47.35
N VAL A 506 14.11 -20.13 -46.87
CA VAL A 506 13.90 -20.57 -45.47
C VAL A 506 14.77 -19.67 -44.59
N PRO A 507 14.20 -18.89 -43.64
CA PRO A 507 14.99 -18.08 -42.71
C PRO A 507 16.05 -18.93 -42.00
N ASP A 508 17.31 -18.48 -41.97
CA ASP A 508 18.32 -19.17 -41.17
C ASP A 508 18.03 -18.92 -39.69
N VAL A 509 17.91 -20.00 -38.93
CA VAL A 509 17.64 -19.92 -37.49
C VAL A 509 18.82 -19.30 -36.72
N SER A 510 20.00 -19.15 -37.34
CA SER A 510 21.13 -18.40 -36.78
C SER A 510 20.81 -16.93 -36.47
N ASP A 511 19.86 -16.34 -37.19
CA ASP A 511 19.51 -14.92 -37.06
C ASP A 511 18.61 -14.65 -35.84
N ILE A 512 18.13 -15.72 -35.19
CA ILE A 512 17.32 -15.63 -33.98
C ILE A 512 18.24 -15.63 -32.76
N ASP A 513 18.41 -14.46 -32.14
CA ASP A 513 19.18 -14.35 -30.89
C ASP A 513 18.49 -15.09 -29.74
N LEU A 514 19.07 -16.24 -29.38
CA LEU A 514 18.60 -17.10 -28.29
C LEU A 514 18.67 -16.43 -26.91
N ASN A 515 19.47 -15.36 -26.73
CA ASN A 515 19.56 -14.65 -25.46
C ASN A 515 18.31 -13.83 -25.15
N ARG A 516 17.47 -13.53 -26.15
CA ARG A 516 16.18 -12.83 -25.98
C ARG A 516 15.07 -13.71 -25.40
N PHE A 517 15.33 -15.00 -25.22
CA PHE A 517 14.34 -15.96 -24.76
C PHE A 517 14.72 -16.56 -23.41
N SER A 518 13.76 -16.58 -22.49
CA SER A 518 13.87 -17.25 -21.19
C SER A 518 13.18 -18.63 -21.17
N ASN A 519 12.45 -18.97 -22.24
CA ASN A 519 11.62 -20.15 -22.34
C ASN A 519 11.69 -20.76 -23.75
N VAL A 520 11.93 -22.08 -23.82
CA VAL A 520 12.10 -22.80 -25.09
C VAL A 520 10.80 -22.86 -25.90
N SER A 521 9.63 -23.03 -25.28
CA SER A 521 8.33 -23.04 -25.96
C SER A 521 8.02 -21.68 -26.59
N LYS A 522 8.36 -20.58 -25.91
CA LYS A 522 8.22 -19.23 -26.47
C LYS A 522 9.13 -19.03 -27.67
N MET A 523 10.38 -19.47 -27.58
CA MET A 523 11.34 -19.42 -28.68
C MET A 523 10.85 -20.25 -29.88
N LEU A 524 10.43 -21.50 -29.68
CA LEU A 524 9.90 -22.35 -30.75
C LEU A 524 8.64 -21.76 -31.39
N ARG A 525 7.75 -21.14 -30.59
CA ARG A 525 6.58 -20.42 -31.11
C ARG A 525 6.99 -19.23 -31.98
N VAL A 526 7.95 -18.42 -31.55
CA VAL A 526 8.45 -17.29 -32.35
C VAL A 526 9.12 -17.77 -33.62
N THR A 527 9.97 -18.81 -33.56
CA THR A 527 10.54 -19.43 -34.76
C THR A 527 9.44 -19.93 -35.69
N SER A 528 8.37 -20.56 -35.18
CA SER A 528 7.25 -21.03 -36.00
C SER A 528 6.49 -19.89 -36.68
N ILE A 529 6.35 -18.74 -36.03
CA ILE A 529 5.75 -17.52 -36.60
C ILE A 529 6.63 -16.96 -37.71
N ILE A 530 7.94 -16.86 -37.49
CA ILE A 530 8.89 -16.36 -38.49
C ILE A 530 8.87 -17.25 -39.73
N LEU A 531 8.86 -18.57 -39.55
CA LEU A 531 8.75 -19.52 -40.66
C LEU A 531 7.40 -19.41 -41.39
N ASP A 532 6.29 -19.16 -40.68
CA ASP A 532 4.97 -18.94 -41.30
C ASP A 532 4.92 -17.63 -42.11
N ILE A 533 5.50 -16.55 -41.56
CA ILE A 533 5.61 -15.25 -42.22
C ILE A 533 6.48 -15.37 -43.46
N ALA A 534 7.62 -16.06 -43.39
CA ALA A 534 8.49 -16.27 -44.54
C ALA A 534 7.81 -17.08 -45.64
N LYS A 535 7.05 -18.13 -45.25
CA LYS A 535 6.30 -18.96 -46.19
C LYS A 535 5.18 -18.20 -46.91
N HIS A 536 4.40 -17.41 -46.18
CA HIS A 536 3.22 -16.71 -46.74
C HIS A 536 3.50 -15.26 -47.13
N ARG A 537 4.74 -14.78 -46.91
CA ARG A 537 5.18 -13.40 -47.11
C ARG A 537 4.21 -12.36 -46.52
N SER A 538 3.61 -12.69 -45.38
CA SER A 538 2.56 -11.88 -44.75
C SER A 538 2.57 -12.00 -43.24
N PHE A 539 2.48 -10.85 -42.56
CA PHE A 539 2.31 -10.76 -41.11
C PHE A 539 0.86 -11.02 -40.67
N LYS A 540 -0.10 -10.87 -41.60
CA LYS A 540 -1.53 -10.94 -41.28
C LYS A 540 -1.91 -12.37 -40.87
N GLY A 541 -2.31 -12.55 -39.62
CA GLY A 541 -2.80 -13.83 -39.09
C GLY A 541 -1.72 -14.90 -38.80
N ALA A 542 -0.43 -14.56 -38.86
CA ALA A 542 0.66 -15.55 -38.66
C ALA A 542 0.64 -16.20 -37.27
N ALA A 543 0.27 -15.44 -36.23
CA ALA A 543 0.10 -15.98 -34.89
C ALA A 543 -1.09 -16.95 -34.76
N ASN A 544 -2.10 -16.82 -35.62
CA ASN A 544 -3.34 -17.61 -35.61
C ASN A 544 -3.22 -18.90 -36.46
N ARG A 545 -2.21 -19.00 -37.32
CA ARG A 545 -1.95 -20.19 -38.17
C ARG A 545 -0.98 -21.20 -37.55
N ILE A 546 -0.54 -20.98 -36.31
CA ILE A 546 0.42 -21.86 -35.64
C ILE A 546 -0.29 -23.16 -35.22
N SER A 547 0.09 -24.27 -35.83
CA SER A 547 -0.30 -25.62 -35.41
C SER A 547 0.82 -26.31 -34.61
N ALA A 548 0.49 -27.42 -33.95
CA ALA A 548 1.49 -28.29 -33.32
C ALA A 548 2.55 -28.78 -34.32
N GLY A 549 2.18 -29.01 -35.58
CA GLY A 549 3.10 -29.39 -36.65
C GLY A 549 4.09 -28.29 -37.01
N ASN A 550 3.70 -27.01 -36.92
CA ASN A 550 4.61 -25.88 -37.14
C ASN A 550 5.67 -25.79 -36.03
N ILE A 551 5.29 -26.06 -34.78
CA ILE A 551 6.20 -26.07 -33.62
C ILE A 551 7.17 -27.25 -33.73
N GLN A 552 6.70 -28.45 -34.09
CA GLN A 552 7.58 -29.61 -34.35
C GLN A 552 8.58 -29.33 -35.47
N ARG A 553 8.14 -28.71 -36.57
CA ARG A 553 9.04 -28.31 -37.66
C ARG A 553 10.10 -27.31 -37.19
N ALA A 554 9.72 -26.30 -36.42
CA ALA A 554 10.66 -25.34 -35.84
C ALA A 554 11.68 -26.03 -34.92
N GLU A 555 11.23 -26.98 -34.09
CA GLU A 555 12.09 -27.77 -33.21
C GLU A 555 13.11 -28.61 -34.00
N MET A 556 12.67 -29.30 -35.05
CA MET A 556 13.55 -30.09 -35.92
C MET A 556 14.62 -29.22 -36.60
N ILE A 557 14.27 -28.03 -37.07
CA ILE A 557 15.22 -27.10 -37.70
C ILE A 557 16.29 -26.68 -36.70
N TRP A 558 15.90 -26.31 -35.47
CA TRP A 558 16.85 -25.98 -34.41
C TRP A 558 17.76 -27.15 -34.05
N ILE A 559 17.21 -28.38 -33.92
CA ILE A 559 18.01 -29.57 -33.62
C ILE A 559 19.06 -29.79 -34.71
N LYS A 560 18.67 -29.74 -36.00
CA LYS A 560 19.59 -29.88 -37.13
C LYS A 560 20.67 -28.79 -37.12
N HIS A 561 20.28 -27.54 -36.89
CA HIS A 561 21.22 -26.42 -36.81
C HIS A 561 22.24 -26.63 -35.68
N ILE A 562 21.79 -26.99 -34.49
CA ILE A 562 22.64 -27.22 -33.31
C ILE A 562 23.59 -28.40 -33.54
N GLN A 563 23.13 -29.46 -34.21
CA GLN A 563 23.97 -30.61 -34.54
C GLN A 563 25.12 -30.26 -35.49
N LYS A 564 25.05 -29.17 -36.27
CA LYS A 564 26.20 -28.66 -37.04
C LYS A 564 27.37 -28.26 -36.15
N SER A 565 27.11 -27.90 -34.88
CA SER A 565 28.15 -27.56 -33.90
C SER A 565 28.72 -28.77 -33.16
N LEU A 566 28.26 -29.99 -33.48
CA LEU A 566 28.92 -31.21 -33.01
C LEU A 566 30.30 -31.34 -33.69
N PRO A 567 31.34 -31.79 -32.99
CA PRO A 567 32.64 -32.07 -33.58
C PRO A 567 32.53 -33.00 -34.81
N LYS A 568 33.31 -32.76 -35.87
CA LYS A 568 33.28 -33.59 -37.10
C LYS A 568 33.63 -35.06 -36.83
N ASP A 569 34.37 -35.34 -35.76
CA ASP A 569 34.70 -36.68 -35.23
C ASP A 569 33.62 -37.28 -34.31
N SER A 570 32.44 -36.68 -34.17
CA SER A 570 31.42 -37.11 -33.19
C SER A 570 30.97 -38.55 -33.37
N LEU A 571 30.94 -39.06 -34.61
CA LEU A 571 30.63 -40.47 -34.90
C LEU A 571 31.70 -41.42 -34.32
N VAL A 572 32.96 -40.98 -34.28
CA VAL A 572 34.08 -41.74 -33.70
C VAL A 572 34.12 -41.56 -32.17
N ARG A 573 34.02 -40.33 -31.70
CA ARG A 573 34.07 -39.95 -30.28
C ARG A 573 32.97 -40.59 -29.45
N TYR A 574 31.78 -40.75 -30.02
CA TYR A 574 30.62 -41.32 -29.34
C TYR A 574 30.25 -42.72 -29.85
N ARG A 575 31.13 -43.40 -30.60
CA ARG A 575 30.90 -44.73 -31.20
C ARG A 575 30.32 -45.76 -30.21
N ARG A 576 30.76 -45.73 -28.94
CA ARG A 576 30.26 -46.61 -27.87
C ARG A 576 28.77 -46.43 -27.53
N LEU A 577 28.17 -45.30 -27.91
CA LEU A 577 26.76 -45.01 -27.73
C LEU A 577 25.90 -45.50 -28.91
N GLY A 578 26.50 -46.06 -29.96
CA GLY A 578 25.79 -46.51 -31.18
C GLY A 578 25.14 -45.32 -31.88
N VAL A 579 25.96 -44.37 -32.33
CA VAL A 579 25.49 -43.16 -33.02
C VAL A 579 25.04 -43.51 -34.43
N GLN A 580 23.90 -42.99 -34.84
CA GLN A 580 23.33 -43.17 -36.16
C GLN A 580 22.64 -41.89 -36.62
N THR A 581 22.34 -41.79 -37.90
CA THR A 581 21.53 -40.71 -38.47
C THR A 581 20.21 -41.31 -38.91
N ASN A 582 19.10 -40.74 -38.45
CA ASN A 582 17.77 -41.22 -38.81
C ASN A 582 17.32 -40.70 -40.19
N SER A 583 16.13 -41.11 -40.64
CA SER A 583 15.56 -40.72 -41.95
C SER A 583 15.39 -39.21 -42.11
N ASP A 584 15.24 -38.47 -41.02
CA ASP A 584 15.12 -37.02 -41.03
C ASP A 584 16.47 -36.29 -41.05
N GLY A 585 17.60 -37.01 -41.07
CA GLY A 585 18.94 -36.42 -41.04
C GLY A 585 19.37 -35.92 -39.65
N ILE A 586 18.74 -36.42 -38.58
CA ILE A 586 19.08 -36.09 -37.19
C ILE A 586 19.98 -37.18 -36.62
N ILE A 587 21.05 -36.76 -35.93
CA ILE A 587 21.98 -37.66 -35.26
C ILE A 587 21.38 -38.15 -33.94
N THR A 588 21.20 -39.46 -33.79
CA THR A 588 20.65 -40.13 -32.60
C THR A 588 21.62 -41.17 -32.04
N VAL A 589 21.37 -41.64 -30.81
CA VAL A 589 22.17 -42.68 -30.14
C VAL A 589 21.28 -43.83 -29.66
N GLY A 590 21.89 -44.97 -29.36
CA GLY A 590 21.20 -46.12 -28.80
C GLY A 590 20.83 -47.20 -29.81
N GLN A 591 21.63 -47.37 -30.89
CA GLN A 591 21.41 -48.40 -31.92
C GLN A 591 21.06 -49.79 -31.36
N ARG A 592 21.69 -50.21 -30.25
CA ARG A 592 21.44 -51.50 -29.58
C ARG A 592 20.04 -51.65 -28.97
N MET A 593 19.29 -50.56 -28.81
CA MET A 593 17.96 -50.52 -28.18
C MET A 593 16.83 -50.36 -29.20
N GLN A 594 17.12 -50.26 -30.50
CA GLN A 594 16.10 -50.03 -31.54
C GLN A 594 15.00 -51.10 -31.55
N GLU A 595 15.38 -52.38 -31.38
CA GLU A 595 14.42 -53.48 -31.37
C GLU A 595 13.52 -53.48 -30.12
N TRP A 596 14.04 -52.99 -28.98
CA TRP A 596 13.27 -52.80 -27.75
C TRP A 596 12.33 -51.58 -27.84
N MET A 597 12.80 -50.48 -28.44
CA MET A 597 12.00 -49.28 -28.68
C MET A 597 10.81 -49.57 -29.60
N LYS A 598 11.01 -50.35 -30.68
CA LYS A 598 9.92 -50.78 -31.59
C LYS A 598 8.82 -51.59 -30.89
N ARG A 599 9.16 -52.32 -29.84
CA ARG A 599 8.26 -53.25 -29.11
C ARG A 599 7.67 -52.65 -27.83
N THR A 600 8.00 -51.41 -27.50
CA THR A 600 7.49 -50.73 -26.29
C THR A 600 6.70 -49.48 -26.67
N TRP A 601 5.93 -48.95 -25.71
CA TRP A 601 5.13 -47.73 -25.89
C TRP A 601 5.99 -46.46 -26.04
N ASN A 602 7.30 -46.54 -25.74
CA ASN A 602 8.23 -45.43 -25.86
C ASN A 602 9.16 -45.62 -27.07
N GLN A 603 8.69 -45.20 -28.24
CA GLN A 603 9.39 -45.34 -29.53
C GLN A 603 10.37 -44.20 -29.83
N THR A 604 10.67 -43.31 -28.88
CA THR A 604 11.48 -42.12 -29.15
C THR A 604 12.98 -42.41 -29.19
N GLU A 605 13.62 -42.08 -30.30
CA GLU A 605 15.08 -42.10 -30.42
C GLU A 605 15.74 -41.02 -29.56
N PHE A 606 16.92 -41.31 -29.00
CA PHE A 606 17.66 -40.34 -28.18
C PHE A 606 18.49 -39.41 -29.06
N ILE A 607 18.13 -38.13 -29.13
CA ILE A 607 18.78 -37.14 -30.00
C ILE A 607 20.10 -36.69 -29.38
N LEU A 608 21.21 -36.82 -30.12
CA LEU A 608 22.53 -36.37 -29.68
C LEU A 608 22.64 -34.85 -29.84
N LEU A 609 22.96 -34.14 -28.75
CA LEU A 609 23.15 -32.70 -28.77
C LEU A 609 24.47 -32.28 -28.09
N PRO A 610 25.14 -31.21 -28.56
CA PRO A 610 26.33 -30.65 -27.92
C PRO A 610 25.98 -30.02 -26.57
N ASN A 611 26.98 -29.71 -25.74
CA ASN A 611 26.76 -29.13 -24.41
C ASN A 611 27.06 -27.62 -24.31
N SER A 612 27.68 -27.04 -25.33
CA SER A 612 28.15 -25.66 -25.34
C SER A 612 27.14 -24.66 -25.93
N HIS A 613 26.13 -25.14 -26.65
CA HIS A 613 25.20 -24.26 -27.37
C HIS A 613 24.19 -23.58 -26.42
N PRO A 614 23.87 -22.28 -26.59
CA PRO A 614 22.92 -21.55 -25.72
C PRO A 614 21.54 -22.21 -25.59
N PHE A 615 21.05 -22.80 -26.67
CA PHE A 615 19.78 -23.56 -26.71
C PHE A 615 19.69 -24.66 -25.64
N ILE A 616 20.82 -25.28 -25.28
CA ILE A 616 20.87 -26.34 -24.27
C ILE A 616 20.46 -25.80 -22.90
N LYS A 617 20.81 -24.55 -22.57
CA LYS A 617 20.38 -23.92 -21.32
C LYS A 617 18.85 -23.75 -21.30
N LEU A 618 18.24 -23.42 -22.44
CA LEU A 618 16.78 -23.26 -22.57
C LEU A 618 16.05 -24.60 -22.43
N ILE A 619 16.54 -25.67 -23.08
CA ILE A 619 15.98 -27.01 -22.91
C ILE A 619 16.08 -27.43 -21.43
N VAL A 620 17.28 -27.35 -20.84
CA VAL A 620 17.50 -27.76 -19.45
C VAL A 620 16.65 -26.94 -18.48
N ALA A 621 16.48 -25.64 -18.73
CA ALA A 621 15.59 -24.78 -17.95
C ALA A 621 14.12 -25.19 -18.06
N SER A 622 13.66 -25.56 -19.27
CA SER A 622 12.29 -26.03 -19.50
C SER A 622 11.98 -27.30 -18.70
N PHE A 623 12.79 -28.35 -18.86
CA PHE A 623 12.60 -29.61 -18.12
C PHE A 623 12.75 -29.43 -16.60
N HIS A 624 13.62 -28.51 -16.15
CA HIS A 624 13.74 -28.19 -14.73
C HIS A 624 12.51 -27.43 -14.19
N SER A 625 11.88 -26.58 -14.99
CA SER A 625 10.76 -25.74 -14.57
C SER A 625 9.44 -26.48 -14.38
N GLU A 626 9.30 -27.69 -14.92
CA GLU A 626 8.10 -28.52 -14.76
C GLU A 626 7.82 -28.90 -13.30
N ASP A 627 8.86 -29.22 -12.54
CA ASP A 627 8.71 -29.77 -11.19
C ASP A 627 9.74 -29.24 -10.16
N HIS A 628 10.79 -28.55 -10.63
CA HIS A 628 11.92 -28.12 -9.83
C HIS A 628 12.61 -29.26 -9.07
N SER A 629 12.59 -30.45 -9.65
CA SER A 629 13.18 -31.66 -9.07
C SER A 629 14.71 -31.57 -8.95
N GLY A 630 15.29 -32.57 -8.27
CA GLY A 630 16.73 -32.71 -8.10
C GLY A 630 17.49 -32.90 -9.42
N VAL A 631 18.82 -32.75 -9.36
CA VAL A 631 19.69 -32.83 -10.54
C VAL A 631 19.54 -34.16 -11.29
N ASP A 632 19.42 -35.27 -10.57
CA ASP A 632 19.30 -36.60 -11.17
C ASP A 632 17.93 -36.84 -11.81
N THR A 633 16.85 -36.30 -11.24
CA THR A 633 15.49 -36.37 -11.82
C THR A 633 15.38 -35.56 -13.10
N THR A 634 15.88 -34.31 -13.10
CA THR A 634 15.91 -33.48 -14.32
C THR A 634 16.78 -34.14 -15.40
N LEU A 635 17.88 -34.81 -15.02
CA LEU A 635 18.69 -35.58 -15.95
C LEU A 635 17.94 -36.78 -16.53
N ALA A 636 17.18 -37.52 -15.72
CA ALA A 636 16.38 -38.66 -16.17
C ALA A 636 15.29 -38.23 -17.16
N LYS A 637 14.60 -37.11 -16.88
CA LYS A 637 13.62 -36.50 -17.80
C LYS A 637 14.24 -36.05 -19.11
N LEU A 638 15.37 -35.35 -19.06
CA LEU A 638 16.11 -34.98 -20.28
C LEU A 638 16.48 -36.20 -21.11
N ARG A 639 16.87 -37.30 -20.46
CA ARG A 639 17.23 -38.57 -21.09
C ARG A 639 16.05 -39.35 -21.66
N SER A 640 14.80 -38.94 -21.49
CA SER A 640 13.70 -39.55 -22.23
C SER A 640 13.75 -39.19 -23.72
N ARG A 641 14.44 -38.10 -24.09
CA ARG A 641 14.45 -37.57 -25.47
C ARG A 641 15.82 -37.11 -25.98
N TYR A 642 16.70 -36.61 -25.13
CA TYR A 642 18.00 -36.05 -25.53
C TYR A 642 19.18 -36.69 -24.81
N TRP A 643 20.27 -36.91 -25.54
CA TRP A 643 21.56 -37.31 -25.01
C TRP A 643 22.56 -36.16 -25.14
N ILE A 644 22.85 -35.49 -24.01
CA ILE A 644 23.75 -34.32 -23.96
C ILE A 644 24.98 -34.63 -23.09
N PRO A 645 26.19 -34.74 -23.67
CA PRO A 645 27.41 -35.06 -22.91
C PRO A 645 27.73 -34.02 -21.84
N GLY A 646 27.89 -34.43 -20.58
CA GLY A 646 28.27 -33.51 -19.49
C GLY A 646 27.16 -32.56 -18.99
N VAL A 647 25.89 -32.78 -19.38
CA VAL A 647 24.73 -31.91 -19.06
C VAL A 647 24.50 -31.70 -17.56
N ARG A 648 24.98 -32.62 -16.70
CA ARG A 648 24.91 -32.50 -15.23
C ARG A 648 25.44 -31.15 -14.72
N ARG A 649 26.49 -30.60 -15.34
CA ARG A 649 27.04 -29.27 -14.96
C ARG A 649 26.05 -28.15 -15.24
N ILE A 650 25.35 -28.22 -16.37
CA ILE A 650 24.35 -27.23 -16.80
C ILE A 650 23.11 -27.34 -15.90
N ILE A 651 22.64 -28.55 -15.58
CA ILE A 651 21.52 -28.77 -14.66
C ILE A 651 21.83 -28.17 -13.28
N LYS A 652 23.03 -28.40 -12.74
CA LYS A 652 23.49 -27.78 -11.48
C LYS A 652 23.47 -26.25 -11.55
N LEU A 653 23.89 -25.66 -12.67
CA LEU A 653 23.86 -24.22 -12.89
C LEU A 653 22.43 -23.67 -12.93
N VAL A 654 21.54 -24.29 -13.71
CA VAL A 654 20.14 -23.91 -13.84
C VAL A 654 19.43 -23.99 -12.50
N LYS A 655 19.58 -25.10 -11.76
CA LYS A 655 19.02 -25.25 -10.41
C LYS A 655 19.54 -24.17 -9.46
N LYS A 656 20.84 -23.87 -9.49
CA LYS A 656 21.46 -22.83 -8.64
C LYS A 656 20.92 -21.44 -8.94
N ARG A 657 20.54 -21.14 -10.19
CA ARG A 657 19.94 -19.87 -10.63
C ARG A 657 18.41 -19.81 -10.49
N CYS A 658 17.76 -20.95 -10.26
CA CYS A 658 16.31 -21.00 -10.16
C CYS A 658 15.80 -20.33 -8.86
N ILE A 659 15.01 -19.27 -9.03
CA ILE A 659 14.36 -18.52 -7.94
C ILE A 659 13.49 -19.44 -7.07
N ILE A 660 12.74 -20.36 -7.69
CA ILE A 660 11.83 -21.27 -6.98
C ILE A 660 12.63 -22.26 -6.13
N CYS A 661 13.74 -22.81 -6.66
CA CYS A 661 14.64 -23.65 -5.87
C CYS A 661 15.28 -22.88 -4.72
N ARG A 662 15.71 -21.63 -4.92
CA ARG A 662 16.27 -20.78 -3.84
C ARG A 662 15.25 -20.52 -2.72
N LYS A 663 13.99 -20.26 -3.09
CA LYS A 663 12.88 -20.08 -2.13
C LYS A 663 12.55 -21.36 -1.36
N ARG A 664 12.63 -22.53 -2.00
CA ARG A 664 12.39 -23.83 -1.36
C ARG A 664 13.54 -24.24 -0.44
N GLU A 665 14.79 -24.06 -0.87
CA GLU A 665 15.98 -24.47 -0.09
C GLU A 665 16.29 -23.54 1.10
N LYS A 666 15.88 -22.27 1.06
CA LYS A 666 16.02 -21.29 2.16
C LYS A 666 17.43 -21.24 2.79
N LYS A 667 18.47 -21.36 1.98
CA LYS A 667 19.87 -21.33 2.46
C LYS A 667 20.25 -19.93 2.94
N ILE A 668 20.43 -19.79 4.24
CA ILE A 668 20.81 -18.55 4.89
C ILE A 668 22.22 -18.14 4.46
N VAL A 669 22.42 -16.84 4.24
CA VAL A 669 23.74 -16.26 3.92
C VAL A 669 24.66 -16.34 5.14
N GLY A 670 25.87 -16.85 4.94
CA GLY A 670 26.93 -16.80 5.93
C GLY A 670 27.97 -15.74 5.59
N GLN A 671 28.70 -15.25 6.60
CA GLN A 671 29.93 -14.47 6.43
C GLN A 671 30.88 -14.73 7.60
N GLN A 672 32.19 -14.67 7.38
CA GLN A 672 33.22 -14.94 8.40
C GLN A 672 33.03 -14.05 9.64
N MET A 673 33.25 -14.54 10.88
CA MET A 673 33.07 -13.74 12.12
C MET A 673 34.07 -12.55 12.21
N GLY A 674 33.58 -11.40 12.69
CA GLY A 674 34.34 -10.14 12.79
C GLY A 674 35.36 -10.10 13.92
N MET A 675 36.15 -9.01 13.97
CA MET A 675 37.14 -8.77 15.03
C MET A 675 36.46 -8.44 16.38
N LEU A 676 37.14 -8.78 17.50
CA LEU A 676 36.67 -8.44 18.83
C LEU A 676 36.76 -6.93 19.11
N PRO A 677 35.80 -6.36 19.88
CA PRO A 677 35.86 -4.96 20.31
C PRO A 677 37.03 -4.74 21.29
N ILE A 678 37.62 -3.54 21.27
CA ILE A 678 38.80 -3.20 22.09
C ILE A 678 38.50 -3.28 23.59
N GLU A 679 37.25 -3.03 23.97
CA GLU A 679 36.73 -3.13 25.34
C GLU A 679 36.85 -4.54 25.93
N ARG A 680 36.94 -5.58 25.08
CA ARG A 680 37.19 -6.98 25.51
C ARG A 680 38.67 -7.33 25.63
N LEU A 681 39.55 -6.52 25.07
CA LEU A 681 40.98 -6.82 24.93
C LEU A 681 41.84 -6.04 25.93
N GLN A 682 41.36 -4.88 26.39
CA GLN A 682 42.12 -4.01 27.29
C GLN A 682 41.99 -4.45 28.77
N PRO A 683 43.11 -4.60 29.50
CA PRO A 683 43.09 -4.72 30.96
C PRO A 683 42.48 -3.46 31.60
N ALA A 684 41.40 -3.62 32.34
CA ALA A 684 40.67 -2.50 32.96
C ALA A 684 40.03 -2.94 34.29
N PRO A 685 39.83 -2.03 35.26
CA PRO A 685 39.16 -2.35 36.52
C PRO A 685 37.82 -3.08 36.32
N ALA A 686 37.41 -3.87 37.31
CA ALA A 686 36.11 -4.52 37.27
C ALA A 686 35.01 -3.49 37.02
N PHE A 687 34.08 -3.82 36.12
CA PHE A 687 32.98 -2.95 35.71
C PHE A 687 33.40 -1.64 35.01
N TYR A 688 34.62 -1.52 34.48
CA TYR A 688 35.01 -0.35 33.67
C TYR A 688 34.25 -0.27 32.33
N TYR A 689 34.06 -1.43 31.69
CA TYR A 689 33.18 -1.61 30.54
C TYR A 689 32.08 -2.60 30.92
N CYS A 690 30.84 -2.14 30.87
CA CYS A 690 29.67 -2.91 31.32
C CYS A 690 28.66 -3.06 30.20
N ALA A 691 28.03 -4.23 30.14
CA ALA A 691 26.77 -4.42 29.46
C ALA A 691 25.64 -4.58 30.49
N VAL A 692 24.42 -4.19 30.10
CA VAL A 692 23.22 -4.31 30.93
C VAL A 692 22.12 -5.04 30.18
N ASP A 693 21.40 -5.91 30.88
CA ASP A 693 20.27 -6.68 30.34
C ASP A 693 19.15 -6.80 31.39
N LEU A 694 17.88 -6.77 30.94
CA LEU A 694 16.70 -6.92 31.80
C LEU A 694 16.02 -8.26 31.53
N PHE A 695 15.63 -8.97 32.57
CA PHE A 695 15.00 -10.29 32.46
C PHE A 695 13.89 -10.50 33.50
N GLY A 696 12.86 -11.26 33.14
CA GLY A 696 11.66 -11.45 33.96
C GLY A 696 10.44 -11.70 33.06
N PRO A 697 9.20 -11.50 33.55
CA PRO A 697 8.83 -11.06 34.91
C PRO A 697 8.93 -12.19 35.95
N PHE A 698 9.26 -11.83 37.19
CA PHE A 698 9.16 -12.71 38.37
C PHE A 698 7.94 -12.32 39.21
N MET A 699 7.16 -13.30 39.64
CA MET A 699 6.04 -13.07 40.56
C MET A 699 6.57 -12.90 41.98
N ILE A 700 6.17 -11.82 42.65
CA ILE A 700 6.52 -11.53 44.04
C ILE A 700 5.26 -11.38 44.88
N ARG A 701 5.31 -11.74 46.16
CA ARG A 701 4.22 -11.50 47.12
C ARG A 701 4.41 -10.14 47.81
N ASP A 702 3.30 -9.45 48.06
CA ASP A 702 3.31 -8.19 48.82
C ASP A 702 3.63 -8.46 50.30
N THR A 703 4.42 -7.59 50.93
CA THR A 703 4.86 -7.72 52.33
C THR A 703 3.74 -7.42 53.33
N VAL A 704 2.76 -6.58 52.97
CA VAL A 704 1.63 -6.17 53.80
C VAL A 704 0.39 -7.01 53.45
N LYS A 705 0.09 -7.18 52.16
CA LYS A 705 -1.06 -7.95 51.69
C LYS A 705 -0.63 -9.30 51.15
N LYS A 706 -0.38 -10.27 52.03
CA LYS A 706 0.17 -11.61 51.70
C LYS A 706 -0.59 -12.41 50.62
N ARG A 707 -1.85 -12.04 50.28
CA ARG A 707 -2.66 -12.65 49.21
C ARG A 707 -2.55 -11.94 47.85
N THR A 708 -1.81 -10.83 47.78
CA THR A 708 -1.66 -10.01 46.57
C THR A 708 -0.28 -10.26 45.97
N HIS A 709 -0.24 -10.45 44.65
CA HIS A 709 1.00 -10.71 43.92
C HIS A 709 1.33 -9.54 42.99
N GLY A 710 2.60 -9.12 42.98
CA GLY A 710 3.18 -8.15 42.05
C GLY A 710 4.14 -8.80 41.07
N LYS A 711 4.60 -8.04 40.07
CA LYS A 711 5.64 -8.45 39.13
C LYS A 711 6.90 -7.61 39.39
N ALA A 712 8.06 -8.25 39.44
CA ALA A 712 9.36 -7.59 39.50
C ALA A 712 10.27 -8.10 38.38
N TYR A 713 11.32 -7.35 38.06
CA TYR A 713 12.21 -7.63 36.94
C TYR A 713 13.67 -7.63 37.38
N GLY A 714 14.41 -8.66 37.01
CA GLY A 714 15.84 -8.74 37.27
C GLY A 714 16.63 -7.85 36.31
N VAL A 715 17.65 -7.18 36.83
CA VAL A 715 18.60 -6.36 36.05
C VAL A 715 19.99 -6.95 36.22
N LEU A 716 20.58 -7.38 35.11
CA LEU A 716 21.93 -7.95 35.05
C LEU A 716 22.90 -6.88 34.54
N PHE A 717 23.93 -6.58 35.32
CA PHE A 717 25.10 -5.82 34.90
C PHE A 717 26.29 -6.76 34.79
N ASN A 718 26.89 -6.87 33.60
CA ASN A 718 28.04 -7.72 33.37
C ASN A 718 29.24 -6.94 32.85
N CYS A 719 30.40 -7.14 33.48
CA CYS A 719 31.65 -6.58 33.01
C CYS A 719 32.14 -7.34 31.76
N VAL A 720 32.34 -6.60 30.67
CA VAL A 720 32.71 -7.15 29.36
C VAL A 720 34.12 -7.77 29.39
N THR A 721 35.03 -7.16 30.17
CA THR A 721 36.45 -7.51 30.29
C THR A 721 36.69 -8.65 31.29
N THR A 722 36.24 -8.50 32.54
CA THR A 722 36.54 -9.45 33.63
C THR A 722 35.48 -10.54 33.78
N ARG A 723 34.36 -10.41 33.05
CA ARG A 723 33.16 -11.27 33.18
C ARG A 723 32.46 -11.19 34.54
N ALA A 724 32.85 -10.27 35.42
CA ALA A 724 32.14 -10.03 36.67
C ALA A 724 30.65 -9.73 36.43
N VAL A 725 29.81 -10.19 37.34
CA VAL A 725 28.35 -10.07 37.29
C VAL A 725 27.86 -9.36 38.56
N TYR A 726 26.92 -8.45 38.38
CA TYR A 726 26.10 -7.86 39.44
C TYR A 726 24.63 -8.00 39.02
N VAL A 727 23.79 -8.58 39.87
CA VAL A 727 22.36 -8.79 39.60
C VAL A 727 21.56 -8.13 40.71
N ASP A 728 20.51 -7.40 40.34
CA ASP A 728 19.63 -6.68 41.27
C ASP A 728 18.18 -6.75 40.73
N LEU A 729 17.20 -6.27 41.50
CA LEU A 729 15.77 -6.38 41.23
C LEU A 729 15.13 -4.99 41.08
N ALA A 730 14.29 -4.82 40.06
CA ALA A 730 13.49 -3.62 39.81
C ALA A 730 12.00 -3.88 40.07
N GLU A 731 11.31 -2.93 40.71
CA GLU A 731 9.89 -3.03 41.07
C GLU A 731 8.95 -2.96 39.86
N GLY A 732 9.32 -2.19 38.83
CA GLY A 732 8.56 -2.03 37.60
C GLY A 732 9.40 -2.17 36.33
N TYR A 733 8.72 -2.20 35.18
CA TYR A 733 9.34 -2.26 33.84
C TYR A 733 9.41 -0.87 33.19
N ASP A 734 9.83 0.12 33.97
CA ASP A 734 9.82 1.54 33.62
C ASP A 734 11.19 2.19 33.90
N THR A 735 11.40 3.37 33.29
CA THR A 735 12.65 4.14 33.41
C THR A 735 13.00 4.47 34.87
N SER A 736 12.02 4.78 35.73
CA SER A 736 12.28 5.21 37.11
C SER A 736 12.77 4.05 37.99
N SER A 737 12.12 2.89 37.88
CA SER A 737 12.53 1.64 38.56
C SER A 737 13.93 1.20 38.14
N PHE A 738 14.25 1.32 36.85
CA PHE A 738 15.58 1.00 36.34
C PHE A 738 16.66 1.97 36.85
N ILE A 739 16.39 3.29 36.85
CA ILE A 739 17.34 4.28 37.37
C ILE A 739 17.68 4.01 38.84
N MET A 740 16.71 3.61 39.67
CA MET A 740 17.01 3.25 41.07
C MET A 740 17.94 2.03 41.18
N THR A 741 17.76 1.06 40.30
CA THR A 741 18.63 -0.12 40.25
C THR A 741 20.04 0.24 39.74
N LEU A 742 20.13 1.09 38.71
CA LEU A 742 21.39 1.63 38.21
C LEU A 742 22.13 2.43 39.28
N ARG A 743 21.41 3.25 40.06
CA ARG A 743 21.96 3.99 41.21
C ARG A 743 22.61 3.05 42.23
N ARG A 744 21.91 1.99 42.64
CA ARG A 744 22.49 0.98 43.56
C ARG A 744 23.76 0.36 43.00
N PHE A 745 23.74 -0.03 41.72
CA PHE A 745 24.92 -0.59 41.05
C PHE A 745 26.11 0.37 41.07
N VAL A 746 25.96 1.60 40.59
CA VAL A 746 27.08 2.56 40.51
C VAL A 746 27.55 3.02 41.89
N THR A 747 26.69 3.01 42.91
CA THR A 747 27.09 3.27 44.30
C THR A 747 27.97 2.16 44.85
N VAL A 748 27.65 0.89 44.55
CA VAL A 748 28.41 -0.26 45.06
C VAL A 748 29.68 -0.54 44.25
N ARG A 749 29.65 -0.33 42.92
CA ARG A 749 30.72 -0.72 42.00
C ARG A 749 31.45 0.44 41.33
N GLY A 750 30.97 1.67 41.49
CA GLY A 750 31.48 2.84 40.80
C GLY A 750 30.84 3.04 39.42
N TYR A 751 31.03 4.23 38.84
CA TYR A 751 30.55 4.53 37.49
C TYR A 751 31.42 3.84 36.43
N PRO A 752 30.83 3.06 35.50
CA PRO A 752 31.57 2.54 34.37
C PRO A 752 31.97 3.68 33.42
N ARG A 753 33.08 3.50 32.70
CA ARG A 753 33.46 4.43 31.61
C ARG A 753 32.50 4.30 30.44
N LYS A 754 32.07 3.08 30.11
CA LYS A 754 31.12 2.81 29.03
C LYS A 754 30.08 1.76 29.46
N MET A 755 28.81 2.09 29.28
CA MET A 755 27.68 1.17 29.45
C MET A 755 27.07 0.81 28.09
N ILE A 756 26.89 -0.49 27.85
CA ILE A 756 26.38 -1.07 26.60
C ILE A 756 25.01 -1.68 26.85
N SER A 757 24.03 -1.39 26.00
CA SER A 757 22.66 -1.94 26.07
C SER A 757 22.16 -2.33 24.68
N ASP A 758 21.16 -3.21 24.58
CA ASP A 758 20.58 -3.57 23.28
C ASP A 758 19.71 -2.44 22.68
N SER A 759 19.75 -2.21 21.36
CA SER A 759 19.00 -1.14 20.67
C SER A 759 17.51 -1.41 20.41
N GLY A 760 16.99 -2.58 20.80
CA GLY A 760 15.55 -2.78 20.95
C GLY A 760 15.02 -4.12 20.43
N SER A 761 14.71 -5.03 21.36
CA SER A 761 13.59 -5.96 21.20
C SER A 761 13.17 -6.62 22.51
N GLN A 762 14.02 -6.69 23.55
CA GLN A 762 13.63 -7.28 24.84
C GLN A 762 12.87 -6.31 25.77
N LEU A 763 13.01 -4.99 25.61
CA LEU A 763 12.18 -3.96 26.29
C LEU A 763 10.84 -3.65 25.56
N VAL A 764 10.58 -4.28 24.40
CA VAL A 764 9.35 -4.10 23.60
C VAL A 764 8.61 -5.43 23.36
N ALA A 765 9.22 -6.58 23.64
CA ALA A 765 8.59 -7.88 23.52
C ALA A 765 8.18 -8.44 24.90
N ALA A 766 7.17 -7.81 25.51
CA ALA A 766 6.33 -8.47 26.49
C ALA A 766 4.95 -8.69 25.86
N GLY A 767 4.39 -9.89 26.05
CA GLY A 767 3.28 -10.44 25.26
C GLY A 767 1.99 -9.59 25.23
N LYS A 768 1.02 -10.08 24.44
CA LYS A 768 -0.30 -9.50 24.15
C LYS A 768 -1.08 -8.90 25.34
N GLU A 769 -0.73 -9.22 26.58
CA GLU A 769 -1.35 -8.67 27.79
C GLU A 769 -0.69 -7.39 28.34
N LEU A 770 0.49 -6.97 27.86
CA LEU A 770 1.22 -5.80 28.38
C LEU A 770 1.16 -4.55 27.48
N GLN A 771 0.57 -4.64 26.29
CA GLN A 771 0.41 -3.47 25.41
C GLN A 771 -0.56 -2.40 25.94
N GLN A 772 -1.34 -2.71 26.98
CA GLN A 772 -2.26 -1.76 27.59
C GLN A 772 -1.65 -0.94 28.74
N VAL A 773 -0.41 -1.20 29.18
CA VAL A 773 0.14 -0.55 30.41
C VAL A 773 1.59 -0.01 30.29
N VAL A 774 2.34 -0.21 29.20
CA VAL A 774 3.77 0.15 29.20
C VAL A 774 4.04 1.49 28.49
N HIS A 775 4.39 2.51 29.29
CA HIS A 775 5.02 3.76 28.87
C HIS A 775 6.23 3.50 27.94
N LYS A 776 6.38 4.31 26.89
CA LYS A 776 7.63 4.38 26.11
C LYS A 776 8.80 4.66 27.06
N TRP A 777 9.83 3.84 27.03
CA TRP A 777 11.08 4.09 27.75
C TRP A 777 11.67 5.44 27.31
N ASP A 778 11.83 6.36 28.25
CA ASP A 778 12.54 7.62 27.99
C ASP A 778 14.04 7.38 28.15
N TRP A 779 14.78 7.47 27.04
CA TRP A 779 16.21 7.25 26.98
C TRP A 779 17.02 8.49 27.38
N GLU A 780 16.42 9.68 27.37
CA GLU A 780 17.13 10.92 27.67
C GLU A 780 17.55 11.00 29.15
N PRO A 781 16.69 10.66 30.13
CA PRO A 781 17.09 10.54 31.54
C PRO A 781 18.20 9.50 31.77
N ILE A 782 18.16 8.37 31.05
CA ILE A 782 19.15 7.28 31.22
C ILE A 782 20.52 7.71 30.68
N LYS A 783 20.55 8.32 29.50
CA LYS A 783 21.79 8.83 28.89
C LYS A 783 22.36 10.02 29.66
N SER A 784 21.51 10.89 30.21
CA SER A 784 21.95 12.05 31.00
C SER A 784 22.44 11.67 32.41
N PHE A 785 21.91 10.61 33.04
CA PHE A 785 22.23 10.19 34.40
C PHE A 785 23.74 10.06 34.69
N GLY A 786 24.53 9.58 33.73
CA GLY A 786 25.97 9.36 33.90
C GLY A 786 26.90 10.32 33.15
N LYS A 787 26.36 11.19 32.30
CA LYS A 787 27.16 12.00 31.36
C LYS A 787 28.08 12.99 32.08
N CYS A 788 27.58 13.66 33.10
CA CYS A 788 28.35 14.58 33.95
C CYS A 788 29.38 13.87 34.85
N LYS A 789 29.31 12.54 34.97
CA LYS A 789 30.24 11.70 35.75
C LYS A 789 31.18 10.89 34.84
N GLY A 790 31.22 11.17 33.54
CA GLY A 790 32.14 10.55 32.58
C GLY A 790 31.73 9.14 32.10
N MET A 791 30.49 8.71 32.34
CA MET A 791 29.93 7.45 31.84
C MET A 791 29.27 7.65 30.47
N ASP A 792 29.83 7.01 29.44
CA ASP A 792 29.28 7.02 28.09
C ASP A 792 28.27 5.87 27.91
N TRP A 793 27.09 6.17 27.37
CA TRP A 793 26.07 5.15 27.07
C TRP A 793 26.01 4.84 25.58
N VAL A 794 26.17 3.56 25.22
CA VAL A 794 26.14 3.08 23.83
C VAL A 794 25.10 1.98 23.68
N THR A 795 24.31 2.05 22.62
CA THR A 795 23.40 0.96 22.23
C THR A 795 24.05 0.08 21.15
N THR A 796 23.81 -1.23 21.18
CA THR A 796 24.26 -2.15 20.12
C THR A 796 23.65 -1.77 18.78
N LYS A 797 24.30 -2.14 17.69
CA LYS A 797 23.90 -1.66 16.36
C LYS A 797 22.63 -2.34 15.81
N SER A 798 22.23 -3.49 16.35
CA SER A 798 21.01 -4.22 15.98
C SER A 798 20.57 -5.16 17.11
N ALA A 799 19.25 -5.25 17.32
CA ALA A 799 18.59 -6.19 18.23
C ALA A 799 18.87 -7.68 17.91
N ASP A 800 19.30 -7.96 16.68
CA ASP A 800 19.55 -9.31 16.15
C ASP A 800 21.05 -9.55 15.85
N ALA A 801 21.95 -8.92 16.61
CA ALA A 801 23.40 -9.17 16.56
C ALA A 801 23.89 -9.97 17.79
N PRO A 802 23.66 -11.31 17.86
CA PRO A 802 24.04 -12.15 19.01
C PRO A 802 25.52 -12.08 19.40
N TRP A 803 26.41 -11.65 18.52
CA TRP A 803 27.85 -11.57 18.84
C TRP A 803 28.24 -10.31 19.61
N GLU A 804 27.42 -9.25 19.59
CA GLU A 804 27.65 -8.01 20.37
C GLU A 804 27.19 -8.18 21.83
N ASN A 805 26.05 -8.86 22.07
CA ASN A 805 25.45 -9.06 23.41
C ASN A 805 25.34 -10.52 23.90
N GLY A 806 25.77 -11.53 23.14
CA GLY A 806 25.56 -12.95 23.49
C GLY A 806 26.24 -13.43 24.78
N VAL A 807 27.17 -12.62 25.32
CA VAL A 807 27.74 -12.85 26.65
C VAL A 807 26.69 -12.61 27.73
N SER A 808 25.92 -11.52 27.63
CA SER A 808 24.87 -11.18 28.59
C SER A 808 23.74 -12.21 28.55
N GLU A 809 23.32 -12.67 27.35
CA GLU A 809 22.27 -13.69 27.20
C GLU A 809 22.65 -15.03 27.86
N SER A 810 23.90 -15.48 27.68
CA SER A 810 24.40 -16.70 28.34
C SER A 810 24.43 -16.57 29.87
N LEU A 811 24.70 -15.36 30.38
CA LEU A 811 24.71 -15.07 31.81
C LEU A 811 23.30 -14.99 32.38
N VAL A 812 22.34 -14.38 31.67
CA VAL A 812 20.91 -14.42 32.06
C VAL A 812 20.41 -15.86 32.16
N LYS A 813 20.77 -16.73 31.21
CA LYS A 813 20.43 -18.17 31.30
C LYS A 813 21.03 -18.83 32.55
N SER A 814 22.27 -18.47 32.89
CA SER A 814 22.94 -18.99 34.10
C SER A 814 22.27 -18.48 35.37
N VAL A 815 21.88 -17.20 35.42
CA VAL A 815 21.11 -16.61 36.53
C VAL A 815 19.77 -17.32 36.70
N LYS A 816 18.98 -17.51 35.62
CA LYS A 816 17.69 -18.19 35.69
C LYS A 816 17.81 -19.63 36.19
N LYS A 817 18.82 -20.37 35.71
CA LYS A 817 19.09 -21.74 36.17
C LYS A 817 19.47 -21.77 37.66
N SER A 818 20.36 -20.88 38.11
CA SER A 818 20.73 -20.80 39.53
C SER A 818 19.56 -20.40 40.42
N LEU A 819 18.70 -19.50 39.95
CA LEU A 819 17.46 -19.13 40.65
C LEU A 819 16.51 -20.31 40.75
N GLU A 820 16.24 -21.02 39.66
CA GLU A 820 15.35 -22.20 39.65
C GLU A 820 15.81 -23.27 40.65
N VAL A 821 17.13 -23.50 40.75
CA VAL A 821 17.71 -24.42 41.74
C VAL A 821 17.56 -23.88 43.18
N ALA A 822 17.76 -22.58 43.40
CA ALA A 822 17.74 -21.99 44.74
C ALA A 822 16.32 -21.83 45.32
N ILE A 823 15.34 -21.47 44.48
CA ILE A 823 13.98 -21.08 44.94
C ILE A 823 12.87 -22.05 44.49
N GLY A 824 13.12 -22.90 43.49
CA GLY A 824 12.11 -23.80 42.93
C GLY A 824 10.87 -23.05 42.43
N THR A 825 9.69 -23.45 42.92
CA THR A 825 8.39 -22.83 42.60
C THR A 825 7.91 -21.84 43.68
N SER A 826 8.75 -21.50 44.67
CA SER A 826 8.34 -20.61 45.77
C SER A 826 8.20 -19.15 45.32
N VAL A 827 7.17 -18.46 45.82
CA VAL A 827 6.92 -17.03 45.56
C VAL A 827 7.43 -16.21 46.73
N MET A 828 8.48 -15.41 46.49
CA MET A 828 9.17 -14.60 47.50
C MET A 828 8.68 -13.15 47.53
N THR A 829 8.94 -12.43 48.62
CA THR A 829 8.80 -10.96 48.67
C THR A 829 9.92 -10.30 47.86
N PHE A 830 9.78 -9.00 47.58
CA PHE A 830 10.81 -8.23 46.86
C PHE A 830 12.19 -8.33 47.53
N SER A 831 12.27 -8.14 48.85
CA SER A 831 13.53 -8.17 49.61
C SER A 831 14.15 -9.57 49.66
N GLU A 832 13.33 -10.62 49.82
CA GLU A 832 13.79 -12.02 49.77
C GLU A 832 14.40 -12.34 48.39
N LEU A 833 13.69 -12.04 47.31
CA LEU A 833 14.17 -12.31 45.95
C LEU A 833 15.41 -11.47 45.60
N GLN A 834 15.46 -10.20 46.03
CA GLN A 834 16.63 -9.35 45.83
C GLN A 834 17.88 -9.91 46.54
N THR A 835 17.72 -10.43 47.76
CA THR A 835 18.81 -11.06 48.50
C THR A 835 19.34 -12.31 47.77
N VAL A 836 18.44 -13.17 47.29
CA VAL A 836 18.81 -14.35 46.50
C VAL A 836 19.56 -13.94 45.23
N LEU A 837 19.15 -12.86 44.54
CA LEU A 837 19.85 -12.38 43.36
C LEU A 837 21.29 -11.92 43.66
N PHE A 838 21.55 -11.31 44.82
CA PHE A 838 22.91 -10.97 45.25
C PHE A 838 23.75 -12.22 45.54
N GLU A 839 23.18 -13.25 46.17
CA GLU A 839 23.87 -14.53 46.40
C GLU A 839 24.18 -15.24 45.08
N VAL A 840 23.21 -15.31 44.16
CA VAL A 840 23.40 -15.84 42.80
C VAL A 840 24.47 -15.06 42.04
N SER A 841 24.48 -13.73 42.19
CA SER A 841 25.52 -12.89 41.61
C SER A 841 26.92 -13.25 42.12
N ASN A 842 27.06 -13.49 43.43
CA ASN A 842 28.34 -13.93 44.01
C ASN A 842 28.73 -15.34 43.53
N LEU A 843 27.80 -16.30 43.55
CA LEU A 843 28.02 -17.66 43.05
C LEU A 843 28.52 -17.65 41.61
N LEU A 844 27.92 -16.82 40.76
CA LEU A 844 28.37 -16.65 39.38
C LEU A 844 29.77 -16.03 39.30
N ASN A 845 30.19 -15.21 40.26
CA ASN A 845 31.54 -14.64 40.29
C ASN A 845 32.62 -15.59 40.85
N GLU A 846 32.23 -16.69 41.48
CA GLU A 846 33.13 -17.80 41.87
C GLU A 846 33.48 -18.72 40.68
N ARG A 847 32.87 -18.51 39.50
CA ARG A 847 33.05 -19.39 38.34
C ARG A 847 34.45 -19.21 37.71
N PRO A 848 35.12 -20.30 37.28
CA PRO A 848 36.35 -20.22 36.53
C PRO A 848 36.19 -19.46 35.20
N ILE A 849 37.13 -18.59 34.87
CA ILE A 849 37.25 -17.89 33.59
C ILE A 849 38.57 -18.28 32.91
N GLY A 850 38.50 -18.90 31.72
CA GLY A 850 39.67 -19.33 30.95
C GLY A 850 39.87 -20.85 30.99
N THR A 851 41.08 -21.32 30.68
CA THR A 851 41.46 -22.73 30.75
C THR A 851 41.33 -23.26 32.17
N LYS A 852 40.71 -24.44 32.30
CA LYS A 852 40.55 -25.11 33.59
C LYS A 852 41.84 -25.86 33.91
N ASN A 853 42.63 -25.35 34.85
CA ASN A 853 43.72 -26.13 35.43
C ASN A 853 43.12 -27.30 36.22
N SER A 854 43.51 -28.51 35.83
CA SER A 854 43.08 -29.76 36.46
C SER A 854 44.07 -30.23 37.52
N ASP A 855 45.27 -29.63 37.56
CA ASP A 855 46.32 -29.96 38.52
C ASP A 855 46.14 -29.16 39.84
N PRO A 856 45.95 -29.82 40.99
CA PRO A 856 45.85 -29.16 42.29
C PRO A 856 47.12 -28.41 42.71
N THR A 857 48.27 -28.73 42.12
CA THR A 857 49.58 -28.16 42.47
C THR A 857 49.88 -26.82 41.78
N GLU A 858 49.17 -26.49 40.71
CA GLU A 858 49.36 -25.25 39.93
C GLU A 858 48.61 -24.02 40.47
N GLY A 859 47.95 -24.15 41.62
CA GLY A 859 47.25 -23.08 42.34
C GLY A 859 45.79 -22.88 41.90
N SER A 860 45.09 -21.96 42.58
CA SER A 860 43.66 -21.71 42.35
C SER A 860 43.34 -21.25 40.92
N TYR A 861 42.18 -21.69 40.40
CA TYR A 861 41.63 -21.23 39.12
C TYR A 861 41.34 -19.72 39.15
N LEU A 862 41.32 -19.09 37.98
CA LEU A 862 41.00 -17.67 37.84
C LEU A 862 39.48 -17.44 37.85
N CYS A 863 38.96 -16.52 38.65
CA CYS A 863 37.55 -16.15 38.67
C CYS A 863 37.35 -14.65 38.94
N PRO A 864 36.18 -14.07 38.61
CA PRO A 864 35.90 -12.66 38.88
C PRO A 864 36.06 -12.25 40.35
N ASN A 865 35.75 -13.14 41.31
CA ASN A 865 35.87 -12.86 42.74
C ASN A 865 37.31 -12.59 43.20
N ASP A 866 38.32 -13.15 42.51
CA ASP A 866 39.73 -12.82 42.77
C ASP A 866 40.00 -11.32 42.66
N LEU A 867 39.25 -10.61 41.82
CA LEU A 867 39.33 -9.15 41.66
C LEU A 867 38.33 -8.39 42.55
N LEU A 868 37.13 -8.93 42.76
CA LEU A 868 36.07 -8.24 43.53
C LEU A 868 36.24 -8.34 45.05
N LEU A 869 36.68 -9.50 45.54
CA LEU A 869 36.83 -9.81 46.96
C LEU A 869 38.31 -9.96 47.36
N GLY A 870 39.23 -10.03 46.38
CA GLY A 870 40.63 -10.39 46.61
C GLY A 870 40.83 -11.88 46.94
N ARG A 871 39.80 -12.71 46.71
CA ARG A 871 39.76 -14.16 46.98
C ARG A 871 38.69 -14.82 46.10
N SER A 872 38.82 -16.12 45.81
CA SER A 872 37.94 -16.81 44.86
C SER A 872 36.53 -17.11 45.40
N SER A 873 36.34 -17.18 46.72
CA SER A 873 35.05 -17.47 47.36
C SER A 873 34.72 -16.50 48.48
N ILE A 874 33.44 -16.44 48.87
CA ILE A 874 32.98 -15.65 50.02
C ILE A 874 33.48 -16.19 51.36
N ARG A 875 33.91 -17.45 51.43
CA ARG A 875 34.46 -18.06 52.65
C ARG A 875 35.72 -17.33 53.11
N VAL A 876 35.85 -17.15 54.42
CA VAL A 876 37.07 -16.62 55.03
C VAL A 876 38.20 -17.61 54.74
N PRO A 877 39.33 -17.19 54.14
CA PRO A 877 40.45 -18.08 53.91
C PRO A 877 41.00 -18.59 55.24
N ASN A 878 41.25 -19.90 55.34
CA ASN A 878 42.00 -20.45 56.48
C ASN A 878 43.49 -20.26 56.20
N GLY A 879 44.05 -19.15 56.65
CA GLY A 879 45.48 -18.86 56.57
C GLY A 879 45.93 -18.08 57.80
N ASN A 880 47.23 -18.18 58.13
CA ASN A 880 47.85 -17.40 59.21
C ASN A 880 47.86 -15.90 58.82
N PHE A 881 46.73 -15.22 58.97
CA PHE A 881 46.66 -13.77 58.89
C PHE A 881 47.31 -13.21 60.15
N ASN A 882 48.58 -12.83 60.05
CA ASN A 882 49.29 -12.20 61.14
C ASN A 882 48.72 -10.78 61.34
N GLU A 883 47.93 -10.57 62.39
CA GLU A 883 47.22 -9.30 62.66
C GLU A 883 48.17 -8.11 62.86
N ASN A 884 49.44 -8.35 63.18
CA ASN A 884 50.51 -7.34 63.36
C ASN A 884 51.26 -6.95 62.08
N SER A 885 50.68 -7.15 60.88
CA SER A 885 51.39 -6.89 59.62
C SER A 885 51.34 -5.41 59.19
N ASN A 886 52.51 -4.83 58.92
CA ASN A 886 52.72 -3.44 58.48
C ASN A 886 51.83 -3.08 57.27
N TYR A 887 51.21 -1.89 57.29
CA TYR A 887 50.36 -1.34 56.21
C TYR A 887 51.03 -1.42 54.82
N LYS A 888 52.36 -1.25 54.71
CA LYS A 888 53.12 -1.42 53.47
C LYS A 888 53.09 -2.86 52.94
N LEU A 889 53.17 -3.86 53.82
CA LEU A 889 53.10 -5.28 53.46
C LEU A 889 51.70 -5.64 52.98
N ARG A 890 50.66 -5.12 53.65
CA ARG A 890 49.27 -5.35 53.25
C ARG A 890 48.94 -4.69 51.91
N TRP A 891 49.42 -3.47 51.67
CA TRP A 891 49.30 -2.80 50.37
C TRP A 891 50.03 -3.57 49.26
N LYS A 892 51.26 -4.03 49.49
CA LYS A 892 52.00 -4.88 48.54
C LYS A 892 51.27 -6.19 48.23
N PHE A 893 50.65 -6.82 49.23
CA PHE A 893 49.84 -8.03 49.04
C PHE A 893 48.62 -7.77 48.13
N ILE A 894 47.87 -6.67 48.35
CA ILE A 894 46.73 -6.30 47.49
C ILE A 894 47.19 -6.03 46.05
N GLN A 895 48.30 -5.32 45.88
CA GLN A 895 48.89 -5.09 44.55
C GLN A 895 49.31 -6.41 43.88
N GLN A 896 49.89 -7.34 44.63
CA GLN A 896 50.23 -8.67 44.13
C GLN A 896 49.00 -9.47 43.70
N VAL A 897 47.89 -9.41 44.44
CA VAL A 897 46.63 -10.08 44.05
C VAL A 897 46.11 -9.55 42.71
N VAL A 898 46.08 -8.23 42.54
CA VAL A 898 45.65 -7.58 41.28
C VAL A 898 46.61 -7.91 40.13
N GLN A 899 47.93 -7.85 40.35
CA GLN A 899 48.92 -8.21 39.35
C GLN A 899 48.84 -9.69 38.94
N ASN A 900 48.64 -10.58 39.92
CA ASN A 900 48.47 -12.01 39.67
C ASN A 900 47.20 -12.31 38.89
N PHE A 901 46.09 -11.61 39.16
CA PHE A 901 44.87 -11.73 38.37
C PHE A 901 45.14 -11.43 36.88
N TRP A 902 45.77 -10.29 36.56
CA TRP A 902 46.06 -9.93 35.17
C TRP A 902 47.09 -10.83 34.50
N LYS A 903 48.07 -11.33 35.26
CA LYS A 903 49.03 -12.32 34.77
C LYS A 903 48.32 -13.63 34.39
N LYS A 904 47.45 -14.15 35.26
CA LYS A 904 46.62 -15.34 34.98
C LYS A 904 45.63 -15.09 33.86
N TRP A 905 44.97 -13.92 33.82
CA TRP A 905 44.03 -13.57 32.74
C TRP A 905 44.70 -13.58 31.37
N THR A 906 45.91 -13.03 31.27
CA THR A 906 46.68 -12.99 30.03
C THR A 906 47.16 -14.38 29.60
N ARG A 907 47.51 -15.24 30.55
CA ARG A 907 47.95 -16.62 30.28
C ARG A 907 46.80 -17.55 29.95
N ASP A 908 45.71 -17.50 30.70
CA ASP A 908 44.68 -18.55 30.76
C ASP A 908 43.37 -18.15 30.05
N PHE A 909 43.03 -16.86 30.04
CA PHE A 909 41.78 -16.38 29.43
C PHE A 909 41.99 -15.75 28.05
N PHE A 910 43.00 -14.90 27.88
CA PHE A 910 43.26 -14.19 26.62
C PHE A 910 43.40 -15.14 25.40
N PRO A 911 44.09 -16.30 25.47
CA PRO A 911 44.18 -17.20 24.33
C PRO A 911 42.83 -17.72 23.84
N THR A 912 41.85 -17.84 24.73
CA THR A 912 40.48 -18.28 24.37
C THR A 912 39.76 -17.26 23.48
N LEU A 913 40.20 -15.99 23.48
CA LEU A 913 39.64 -14.92 22.65
C LEU A 913 40.13 -14.96 21.20
N ILE A 914 41.24 -15.65 20.92
CA ILE A 914 41.83 -15.78 19.57
C ILE A 914 40.96 -16.69 18.69
N ILE A 915 40.35 -17.71 19.28
CA ILE A 915 39.59 -18.75 18.57
C ILE A 915 38.21 -18.21 18.16
N ARG A 916 37.97 -18.12 16.85
CA ARG A 916 36.62 -17.88 16.32
C ARG A 916 35.74 -19.11 16.56
N GLN A 917 34.63 -18.93 17.25
CA GLN A 917 33.75 -20.04 17.63
C GLN A 917 32.82 -20.50 16.49
N LYS A 918 32.46 -19.59 15.57
CA LYS A 918 31.51 -19.84 14.46
C LYS A 918 31.90 -19.03 13.22
N TRP A 919 31.38 -19.45 12.07
CA TRP A 919 31.52 -18.79 10.75
C TRP A 919 32.97 -18.58 10.31
N HIS A 920 33.57 -19.64 9.76
CA HIS A 920 34.98 -19.67 9.36
C HIS A 920 35.19 -19.35 7.88
N THR A 921 34.17 -19.52 7.04
CA THR A 921 34.27 -19.45 5.58
C THR A 921 33.88 -18.06 5.07
N LYS A 922 34.72 -17.49 4.19
CA LYS A 922 34.40 -16.27 3.44
C LYS A 922 33.33 -16.58 2.38
N GLN A 923 32.27 -15.79 2.34
CA GLN A 923 31.24 -15.88 1.29
C GLN A 923 31.06 -14.54 0.56
N ARG A 924 30.29 -14.55 -0.54
CA ARG A 924 29.94 -13.33 -1.29
C ARG A 924 29.28 -12.32 -0.34
N ASN A 925 29.83 -11.11 -0.27
CA ASN A 925 29.17 -9.98 0.39
C ASN A 925 27.84 -9.69 -0.32
N VAL A 926 26.79 -9.54 0.47
CA VAL A 926 25.52 -9.01 -0.05
C VAL A 926 25.70 -7.56 -0.47
N LYS A 927 24.97 -7.15 -1.52
CA LYS A 927 25.09 -5.82 -2.13
C LYS A 927 23.77 -5.09 -2.10
N VAL A 928 23.85 -3.76 -2.17
CA VAL A 928 22.70 -2.89 -2.41
C VAL A 928 22.01 -3.34 -3.70
N GLY A 929 20.68 -3.50 -3.65
CA GLY A 929 19.86 -4.02 -4.74
C GLY A 929 19.57 -5.52 -4.69
N ASP A 930 20.30 -6.32 -3.90
CA ASP A 930 19.98 -7.76 -3.74
C ASP A 930 18.56 -7.94 -3.18
N LEU A 931 17.78 -8.83 -3.80
CA LEU A 931 16.47 -9.24 -3.28
C LEU A 931 16.63 -10.44 -2.35
N VAL A 932 16.13 -10.29 -1.12
CA VAL A 932 16.27 -11.28 -0.05
C VAL A 932 14.91 -11.66 0.54
N ILE A 933 14.84 -12.81 1.19
CA ILE A 933 13.81 -13.08 2.20
C ILE A 933 14.41 -13.10 3.59
N VAL A 934 13.66 -12.53 4.54
CA VAL A 934 14.09 -12.32 5.92
C VAL A 934 13.46 -13.37 6.84
N GLN A 935 14.29 -14.00 7.66
CA GLN A 935 13.87 -14.86 8.75
C GLN A 935 13.52 -14.00 9.98
N ASP A 936 12.23 -13.88 10.31
CA ASP A 936 11.78 -13.14 11.50
C ASP A 936 11.95 -13.98 12.79
N SER A 937 12.31 -13.33 13.89
CA SER A 937 12.64 -13.98 15.18
C SER A 937 11.43 -14.52 15.95
N ASN A 938 10.21 -14.11 15.58
CA ASN A 938 8.97 -14.67 16.14
C ASN A 938 8.67 -16.04 15.53
N ILE A 939 9.13 -17.08 16.23
CA ILE A 939 9.05 -18.52 15.90
C ILE A 939 7.61 -18.98 15.56
N VAL A 940 6.58 -18.24 15.98
CA VAL A 940 5.16 -18.64 15.88
C VAL A 940 4.54 -18.48 14.48
N ARG A 941 5.15 -17.74 13.53
CA ARG A 941 4.46 -17.43 12.26
C ARG A 941 5.08 -17.91 10.95
N GLY A 942 6.31 -18.44 10.90
CA GLY A 942 6.87 -19.08 9.69
C GLY A 942 6.85 -18.27 8.36
N ARG A 943 6.46 -16.99 8.40
CA ARG A 943 6.28 -16.11 7.23
C ARG A 943 7.60 -15.41 6.97
N TRP A 944 8.19 -15.70 5.81
CA TRP A 944 9.41 -15.05 5.32
C TRP A 944 9.02 -13.81 4.53
N LYS A 945 9.46 -12.63 4.96
CA LYS A 945 9.15 -11.37 4.25
C LYS A 945 10.15 -11.16 3.14
N MET A 946 9.68 -10.78 1.95
CA MET A 946 10.55 -10.36 0.85
C MET A 946 10.99 -8.91 1.08
N ALA A 947 12.27 -8.64 0.91
CA ALA A 947 12.87 -7.33 1.11
C ALA A 947 13.99 -7.08 0.09
N GLN A 948 14.34 -5.81 -0.10
CA GLN A 948 15.49 -5.37 -0.88
C GLN A 948 16.55 -4.79 0.05
N ILE A 949 17.83 -5.09 -0.21
CA ILE A 949 18.94 -4.45 0.51
C ILE A 949 19.11 -3.03 0.00
N VAL A 950 18.99 -2.05 0.91
CA VAL A 950 19.22 -0.62 0.63
C VAL A 950 20.62 -0.20 1.02
N GLU A 951 21.15 -0.72 2.13
CA GLU A 951 22.51 -0.44 2.57
C GLU A 951 23.21 -1.71 3.03
N ALA A 952 24.49 -1.83 2.71
CA ALA A 952 25.34 -2.95 3.06
C ALA A 952 26.57 -2.46 3.84
N ASN A 953 26.54 -2.64 5.16
CA ASN A 953 27.56 -2.11 6.06
C ASN A 953 28.71 -3.10 6.23
N ALA A 954 29.86 -2.78 5.65
CA ALA A 954 31.09 -3.55 5.83
C ALA A 954 31.73 -3.26 7.21
N GLY A 955 32.25 -4.31 7.85
CA GLY A 955 33.09 -4.16 9.04
C GLY A 955 34.47 -3.60 8.70
N ARG A 956 35.32 -3.37 9.71
CA ARG A 956 36.72 -2.93 9.55
C ARG A 956 37.56 -3.88 8.67
N ASP A 957 37.12 -5.13 8.56
CA ASP A 957 37.73 -6.19 7.77
C ASP A 957 37.14 -6.33 6.35
N GLY A 958 36.28 -5.39 5.91
CA GLY A 958 35.69 -5.36 4.57
C GLY A 958 34.54 -6.35 4.35
N PHE A 959 34.15 -7.15 5.36
CA PHE A 959 33.06 -8.13 5.25
C PHE A 959 31.73 -7.55 5.71
N VAL A 960 30.68 -7.75 4.91
CA VAL A 960 29.32 -7.28 5.21
C VAL A 960 28.60 -8.29 6.11
N ARG A 961 28.24 -7.85 7.31
CA ARG A 961 27.49 -8.66 8.31
C ARG A 961 26.18 -8.02 8.74
N ASP A 962 26.02 -6.75 8.40
CA ASP A 962 24.92 -5.89 8.80
C ASP A 962 24.39 -5.14 7.57
N VAL A 963 23.08 -5.10 7.42
CA VAL A 963 22.41 -4.48 6.28
C VAL A 963 21.13 -3.77 6.70
N ILE A 964 20.73 -2.76 5.92
CA ILE A 964 19.41 -2.14 6.01
C ILE A 964 18.56 -2.63 4.85
N LEU A 965 17.39 -3.16 5.20
CA LEU A 965 16.42 -3.75 4.30
C LEU A 965 15.22 -2.83 4.15
N ARG A 966 14.65 -2.78 2.94
CA ARG A 966 13.37 -2.13 2.65
C ARG A 966 12.34 -3.18 2.28
N TYR A 967 11.16 -3.11 2.89
CA TYR A 967 10.02 -3.98 2.58
C TYR A 967 8.69 -3.23 2.72
N LYS A 968 7.66 -3.74 2.05
CA LYS A 968 6.29 -3.23 2.14
C LYS A 968 5.41 -4.20 2.93
N ASN A 969 4.63 -3.69 3.87
CA ASN A 969 3.59 -4.47 4.54
C ASN A 969 2.37 -4.53 3.63
N VAL A 970 2.30 -5.55 2.78
CA VAL A 970 1.10 -5.77 1.95
C VAL A 970 -0.04 -6.21 2.88
N SER A 971 -1.05 -5.35 3.06
CA SER A 971 -2.34 -5.78 3.60
C SER A 971 -3.01 -6.69 2.57
N GLN A 972 -3.35 -7.92 2.97
CA GLN A 972 -4.08 -8.83 2.10
C GLN A 972 -5.52 -8.31 1.98
N GLY A 973 -5.80 -7.55 0.92
CA GLY A 973 -7.12 -7.06 0.50
C GLY A 973 -7.17 -6.93 -1.03
N VAL A 974 -8.38 -6.94 -1.60
CA VAL A 974 -8.64 -7.06 -3.06
C VAL A 974 -8.21 -5.82 -3.86
N SER A 975 -7.92 -4.69 -3.21
CA SER A 975 -7.41 -3.47 -3.86
C SER A 975 -6.09 -3.01 -3.23
N TYR A 976 -5.04 -2.91 -4.04
CA TYR A 976 -3.73 -2.38 -3.64
C TYR A 976 -3.81 -0.88 -3.35
N ASN A 977 -3.93 -0.53 -2.06
CA ASN A 977 -3.70 0.83 -1.58
C ASN A 977 -2.20 0.94 -1.28
N GLY A 978 -1.48 1.81 -1.99
CA GLY A 978 -0.04 1.96 -1.86
C GLY A 978 0.41 1.99 -0.39
N CYS A 979 1.24 1.03 0.00
CA CYS A 979 1.80 0.95 1.34
C CYS A 979 3.15 1.67 1.40
N GLU A 980 3.38 2.42 2.48
CA GLU A 980 4.66 3.08 2.74
C GLU A 980 5.81 2.06 2.90
N ASP A 981 6.99 2.44 2.42
CA ASP A 981 8.20 1.64 2.56
C ASP A 981 8.68 1.65 4.02
N GLN A 982 8.84 0.48 4.62
CA GLN A 982 9.45 0.33 5.94
C GLN A 982 10.91 -0.12 5.80
N THR A 983 11.80 0.50 6.56
CA THR A 983 13.20 0.10 6.66
C THR A 983 13.49 -0.64 7.95
N ILE A 984 14.33 -1.68 7.89
CA ILE A 984 14.74 -2.45 9.06
C ILE A 984 16.19 -2.88 8.94
N ARG A 985 16.94 -2.77 10.04
CA ARG A 985 18.34 -3.21 10.12
C ARG A 985 18.42 -4.66 10.58
N ARG A 986 19.17 -5.49 9.86
CA ARG A 986 19.27 -6.94 10.10
C ARG A 986 20.67 -7.49 9.81
N SER A 987 21.02 -8.58 10.48
CA SER A 987 22.21 -9.36 10.15
C SER A 987 22.02 -10.17 8.87
N VAL A 988 23.09 -10.32 8.08
CA VAL A 988 23.12 -11.20 6.89
C VAL A 988 22.79 -12.66 7.22
N HIS A 989 23.07 -13.09 8.46
CA HIS A 989 22.77 -14.43 8.97
C HIS A 989 21.28 -14.71 9.19
N ARG A 990 20.41 -13.77 8.82
CA ARG A 990 18.94 -13.94 8.81
C ARG A 990 18.35 -13.83 7.41
N LEU A 991 19.18 -13.78 6.37
CA LEU A 991 18.76 -13.50 5.01
C LEU A 991 19.00 -14.70 4.12
N VAL A 992 18.09 -14.93 3.18
CA VAL A 992 18.32 -15.81 2.03
C VAL A 992 18.27 -14.93 0.79
N VAL A 993 19.36 -14.88 0.03
CA VAL A 993 19.41 -14.15 -1.23
C VAL A 993 18.64 -14.94 -2.29
N ILE A 994 17.60 -14.31 -2.83
CA ILE A 994 16.74 -14.89 -3.87
C ILE A 994 17.24 -14.47 -5.24
N LEU A 995 17.50 -13.18 -5.43
CA LEU A 995 17.94 -12.62 -6.69
C LEU A 995 19.08 -11.62 -6.43
N PRO A 996 20.35 -12.06 -6.59
CA PRO A 996 21.51 -11.18 -6.54
C PRO A 996 21.39 -10.07 -7.58
N VAL A 997 21.86 -8.87 -7.26
CA VAL A 997 21.84 -7.71 -8.17
C VAL A 997 22.60 -7.97 -9.47
N GLU A 998 23.62 -8.83 -9.47
CA GLU A 998 24.36 -9.19 -10.69
C GLU A 998 23.59 -10.15 -11.61
N GLU A 999 22.57 -10.83 -11.08
CA GLU A 999 21.66 -11.69 -11.84
C GLU A 999 20.35 -10.96 -12.22
N GLN A 1000 20.17 -9.72 -11.75
CA GLN A 1000 19.14 -8.81 -12.24
C GLN A 1000 19.66 -8.26 -13.56
N LEU A 1001 19.13 -8.77 -14.68
CA LEU A 1001 19.53 -8.30 -16.01
C LEU A 1001 19.31 -6.79 -16.10
N LYS A 1002 20.29 -6.12 -16.73
CA LYS A 1002 20.16 -4.77 -17.28
C LYS A 1002 19.14 -4.83 -18.42
N ASP A 1003 17.87 -4.97 -18.09
CA ASP A 1003 16.75 -4.84 -19.02
C ASP A 1003 16.15 -3.43 -18.93
#